data_AF-F4KST1-F1
#
_entry.id   AF-F4KST1-F1
#
_cell.length_a   1.000
_cell.length_b   1.000
_cell.length_c   1.000
_cell.angle_alpha   90.00
_cell.angle_beta   90.00
_cell.angle_gamma   90.00
#
_symmetry.space_group_name_H-M   'P 1'
#
loop_
_entity.id
_entity.type
_entity.pdbx_description
1 polymer ?
#
loop_
_entity_poly.entity_id
_entity_poly.type
_entity_poly.pdbx_seq_one_letter_code
_entity_poly.pdbx_strand_id
1 'polypeptide(L)'
;MADNQHTLQQLLEKLNALLQKQESFAKEIEALRTEIEALKRNPGNKETYQANLSSHIIPPSPVPKIHRSVPAIDDPVVTETNSTQQKTDAKPLVDFNLESFIGENLSNKIGIIIIVLGVGIGLKYAIDHHLISPLFRIILSYLAGLTLMGFAIRFKNKYVEYSAVLLSGAMCILYFTTYAAYSFFHLFSFPVAFSTMCLFTVFTVLAAMYYNRSIIALLGLVGAYAVPFLLGFHPNQYTFLFSYIAVINLGILALAVSRDWWVLKLVTFAWTWVIFIYWYAVYYFRQDDFGLFWFFLLVFFCTFYATILANTLVKRGKFGALNIFLLLFNSIAFFWMGYAACIPHPLAQHLLGLLTLGNALIHFIVGYNLYQQNPDEKGNHRFILAMGLAFFTLAIPIQFDAPWVSILWVLEAGFLFGMGRIKAWSFWEKTAYVLMGLACISMAQDWLYLYNTYSSKSPETRIPLFLNSIFLSSLMFCGSLGFINSLQHHKLYRSPWQHDQDKNELLSFLLATALILGIYFTFFCEISTYWSQAYKDTYSQHRAPGQTLPIIYSRLDLERFRGVWLINYTLFFVSVLALVNLQKIKSAALGVVSVGLNIAVLLLFLTLGLTLLHQLQDSYLNQAVHSYFYHGPFNLGIRYVSLGFLALLLVTGGLLLRKSGLSKDLVVAYELCIYGAVIWWCSDELILWMSKLNVDKAYKLSLSILWGSYALFMVVMGIWKRKPHLRISAIFLFSITLLKLFLYDIAHLNTIPKTIIFIALGILLLIVSFLYIKYKDWIEQDLLK
;
A
#
# COMPACT_ATOMS: atom_id res chain seq x y z
N MET A 1 18.53 21.98 -56.13
CA MET A 1 17.29 21.32 -56.61
C MET A 1 17.44 19.80 -56.78
N ALA A 2 18.63 19.25 -57.07
CA ALA A 2 18.83 17.81 -57.23
C ALA A 2 18.71 16.98 -55.92
N ASP A 3 19.02 17.55 -54.76
CA ASP A 3 19.08 16.81 -53.48
C ASP A 3 17.69 16.42 -52.95
N ASN A 4 16.69 17.30 -53.13
CA ASN A 4 15.31 17.05 -52.70
C ASN A 4 14.61 15.97 -53.55
N GLN A 5 15.00 15.78 -54.80
CA GLN A 5 14.45 14.71 -55.65
C GLN A 5 14.94 13.33 -55.21
N HIS A 6 16.19 13.24 -54.75
CA HIS A 6 16.75 12.00 -54.22
C HIS A 6 16.10 11.60 -52.89
N THR A 7 15.86 12.56 -51.98
CA THR A 7 15.16 12.29 -50.72
C THR A 7 13.70 11.88 -50.96
N LEU A 8 13.02 12.49 -51.94
CA LEU A 8 11.66 12.11 -52.33
C LEU A 8 11.59 10.68 -52.87
N GLN A 9 12.56 10.26 -53.70
CA GLN A 9 12.65 8.90 -54.22
C GLN A 9 12.88 7.86 -53.11
N GLN A 10 13.77 8.16 -52.15
CA GLN A 10 14.00 7.29 -51.00
C GLN A 10 12.77 7.16 -50.09
N LEU A 11 11.99 8.24 -49.93
CA LEU A 11 10.74 8.19 -49.17
C LEU A 11 9.65 7.41 -49.89
N LEU A 12 9.55 7.51 -51.22
CA LEU A 12 8.64 6.72 -52.03
C LEU A 12 8.97 5.22 -52.00
N GLU A 13 10.25 4.85 -52.06
CA GLU A 13 10.68 3.46 -51.89
C GLU A 13 10.34 2.92 -50.50
N LYS A 14 10.61 3.71 -49.43
CA LYS A 14 10.20 3.32 -48.07
C LYS A 14 8.69 3.16 -47.93
N LEU A 15 7.90 4.04 -48.55
CA LEU A 15 6.43 3.95 -48.52
C LEU A 15 5.94 2.68 -49.21
N ASN A 16 6.48 2.36 -50.39
CA ASN A 16 6.12 1.15 -51.13
C ASN A 16 6.53 -0.13 -50.38
N ALA A 17 7.71 -0.14 -49.74
CA ALA A 17 8.13 -1.26 -48.90
C ALA A 17 7.23 -1.45 -47.67
N LEU A 18 6.72 -0.37 -47.08
CA LEU A 18 5.77 -0.42 -45.97
C LEU A 18 4.39 -0.92 -46.42
N LEU A 19 3.90 -0.50 -47.58
CA LEU A 19 2.63 -0.99 -48.16
C LEU A 19 2.70 -2.50 -48.46
N GLN A 20 3.83 -2.98 -48.96
CA GLN A 20 4.04 -4.40 -49.23
C GLN A 20 4.06 -5.24 -47.94
N LYS A 21 4.66 -4.72 -46.86
CA LYS A 21 4.59 -5.33 -45.51
C LYS A 21 3.17 -5.34 -44.94
N GLN A 22 2.38 -4.30 -45.18
CA GLN A 22 0.99 -4.27 -44.75
C GLN A 22 0.17 -5.38 -45.45
N GLU A 23 0.38 -5.56 -46.74
CA GLU A 23 -0.29 -6.62 -47.50
C GLU A 23 0.14 -8.03 -47.07
N SER A 24 1.42 -8.22 -46.72
CA SER A 24 1.87 -9.50 -46.15
C SER A 24 1.25 -9.79 -44.79
N PHE A 25 1.15 -8.78 -43.91
CA PHE A 25 0.48 -8.94 -42.62
C PHE A 25 -1.01 -9.23 -42.78
N ALA A 26 -1.69 -8.60 -43.74
CA ALA A 26 -3.10 -8.88 -44.01
C ALA A 26 -3.31 -10.35 -44.44
N LYS A 27 -2.42 -10.91 -45.28
CA LYS A 27 -2.45 -12.33 -45.67
C LYS A 27 -2.17 -13.26 -44.50
N GLU A 28 -1.25 -12.89 -43.62
CA GLU A 28 -0.88 -13.68 -42.44
C GLU A 28 -2.01 -13.73 -41.40
N ILE A 29 -2.70 -12.60 -41.20
CA ILE A 29 -3.90 -12.52 -40.35
C ILE A 29 -5.02 -13.40 -40.90
N GLU A 30 -5.25 -13.39 -42.21
CA GLU A 30 -6.31 -14.20 -42.81
C GLU A 30 -5.97 -15.71 -42.78
N ALA A 31 -4.69 -16.07 -42.94
CA ALA A 31 -4.22 -17.45 -42.76
C ALA A 31 -4.46 -17.94 -41.32
N LEU A 32 -4.09 -17.13 -40.31
CA LEU A 32 -4.33 -17.44 -38.90
C LEU A 32 -5.82 -17.55 -38.58
N ARG A 33 -6.66 -16.69 -39.15
CA ARG A 33 -8.12 -16.74 -38.98
C ARG A 33 -8.70 -18.05 -39.52
N THR A 34 -8.21 -18.48 -40.69
CA THR A 34 -8.61 -19.74 -41.33
C THR A 34 -8.15 -20.95 -40.49
N GLU A 35 -6.96 -20.89 -39.90
CA GLU A 35 -6.41 -21.93 -39.03
C GLU A 35 -7.16 -22.03 -37.69
N ILE A 36 -7.55 -20.89 -37.10
CA ILE A 36 -8.39 -20.85 -35.89
C ILE A 36 -9.77 -21.44 -36.16
N GLU A 37 -10.38 -21.17 -37.32
CA GLU A 37 -11.65 -21.78 -37.73
C GLU A 37 -11.54 -23.30 -37.91
N ALA A 38 -10.43 -23.78 -38.47
CA ALA A 38 -10.15 -25.21 -38.62
C ALA A 38 -9.98 -25.90 -37.25
N LEU A 39 -9.26 -25.28 -36.31
CA LEU A 39 -9.06 -25.79 -34.95
C LEU A 39 -10.35 -25.80 -34.11
N LYS A 40 -11.27 -24.85 -34.34
CA LYS A 40 -12.59 -24.86 -33.70
C LYS A 40 -13.50 -25.99 -34.17
N ARG A 41 -13.31 -26.50 -35.40
CA ARG A 41 -14.15 -27.57 -35.96
C ARG A 41 -13.69 -28.99 -35.60
N ASN A 42 -12.44 -29.20 -35.20
CA ASN A 42 -11.95 -30.53 -34.78
C ASN A 42 -10.85 -30.44 -33.70
N PRO A 43 -11.20 -30.55 -32.40
CA PRO A 43 -10.24 -30.37 -31.29
C PRO A 43 -9.31 -31.58 -31.00
N GLY A 44 -9.28 -32.58 -31.89
CA GLY A 44 -8.71 -33.90 -31.59
C GLY A 44 -7.23 -34.14 -31.90
N ASN A 45 -6.55 -33.33 -32.73
CA ASN A 45 -5.17 -33.62 -33.15
C ASN A 45 -4.17 -32.57 -32.63
N LYS A 46 -3.59 -32.83 -31.45
CA LYS A 46 -2.57 -31.96 -30.83
C LYS A 46 -1.12 -32.42 -31.03
N GLU A 47 -0.86 -33.54 -31.72
CA GLU A 47 0.46 -34.17 -31.65
C GLU A 47 1.45 -33.87 -32.79
N THR A 48 1.09 -33.13 -33.85
CA THR A 48 1.97 -33.02 -35.03
C THR A 48 2.70 -31.67 -35.22
N TYR A 49 2.42 -30.62 -34.44
CA TYR A 49 2.88 -29.26 -34.79
C TYR A 49 4.07 -28.69 -34.00
N GLN A 50 4.62 -29.37 -32.99
CA GLN A 50 5.73 -28.82 -32.20
C GLN A 50 7.14 -29.01 -32.79
N ALA A 51 7.28 -29.69 -33.94
CA ALA A 51 8.61 -29.99 -34.50
C ALA A 51 9.24 -28.89 -35.39
N ASN A 52 8.47 -27.92 -35.88
CA ASN A 52 8.96 -26.97 -36.91
C ASN A 52 9.17 -25.51 -36.46
N LEU A 53 9.01 -25.18 -35.17
CA LEU A 53 9.15 -23.80 -34.67
C LEU A 53 10.50 -23.48 -34.00
N SER A 54 11.44 -24.44 -33.97
CA SER A 54 12.65 -24.33 -33.14
C SER A 54 13.89 -23.75 -33.83
N SER A 55 13.85 -23.42 -35.13
CA SER A 55 15.08 -23.13 -35.88
C SER A 55 15.34 -21.68 -36.28
N HIS A 56 14.63 -20.68 -35.74
CA HIS A 56 15.05 -19.27 -35.84
C HIS A 56 14.55 -18.44 -34.64
N ILE A 57 15.32 -18.42 -33.55
CA ILE A 57 15.18 -17.43 -32.48
C ILE A 57 16.54 -16.79 -32.26
N ILE A 58 16.70 -15.57 -32.79
CA ILE A 58 17.68 -14.61 -32.29
C ILE A 58 16.97 -13.78 -31.20
N PRO A 59 17.59 -13.52 -30.04
CA PRO A 59 16.89 -12.98 -28.87
C PRO A 59 16.58 -11.49 -29.02
N PRO A 60 15.40 -11.00 -28.59
CA PRO A 60 15.18 -9.58 -28.36
C PRO A 60 15.75 -9.15 -27.00
N SER A 61 16.60 -8.12 -27.04
CA SER A 61 17.03 -7.35 -25.87
C SER A 61 15.85 -6.57 -25.24
N PRO A 62 15.89 -6.32 -23.91
CA PRO A 62 14.77 -5.80 -23.15
C PRO A 62 14.62 -4.28 -23.35
N VAL A 63 13.43 -3.86 -23.80
CA VAL A 63 12.99 -2.46 -23.74
C VAL A 63 11.98 -2.32 -22.59
N PRO A 64 12.15 -1.34 -21.67
CA PRO A 64 11.23 -1.09 -20.57
C PRO A 64 9.85 -0.64 -21.06
N LYS A 65 8.79 -1.22 -20.48
CA LYS A 65 7.43 -0.69 -20.57
C LYS A 65 7.35 0.62 -19.79
N ILE A 66 7.35 1.75 -20.49
CA ILE A 66 6.74 2.97 -19.98
C ILE A 66 5.30 3.00 -20.48
N HIS A 67 4.38 2.78 -19.53
CA HIS A 67 2.98 3.14 -19.64
C HIS A 67 2.89 4.63 -19.99
N ARG A 68 2.35 4.96 -21.17
CA ARG A 68 1.91 6.32 -21.48
C ARG A 68 0.40 6.36 -21.28
N SER A 69 -0.01 6.58 -20.04
CA SER A 69 -1.32 7.13 -19.72
C SER A 69 -1.42 8.53 -20.30
N VAL A 70 -2.37 8.76 -21.19
CA VAL A 70 -2.82 10.12 -21.48
C VAL A 70 -3.57 10.60 -20.23
N PRO A 71 -3.19 11.75 -19.65
CA PRO A 71 -3.90 12.35 -18.54
C PRO A 71 -5.22 12.95 -19.04
N ALA A 72 -6.31 12.62 -18.34
CA ALA A 72 -7.48 13.47 -18.30
C ALA A 72 -7.06 14.82 -17.69
N ILE A 73 -7.25 15.90 -18.44
CA ILE A 73 -7.03 17.25 -17.95
C ILE A 73 -8.36 17.70 -17.36
N ASP A 74 -8.47 17.56 -16.05
CA ASP A 74 -9.27 18.45 -15.21
C ASP A 74 -8.42 19.68 -14.90
N ASP A 75 -9.02 20.86 -14.90
CA ASP A 75 -8.50 22.00 -14.14
C ASP A 75 -9.58 23.12 -14.01
N PRO A 76 -9.51 24.01 -13.00
CA PRO A 76 -10.23 23.77 -11.75
C PRO A 76 -10.83 25.04 -11.08
N VAL A 77 -11.37 24.84 -9.86
CA VAL A 77 -11.56 25.77 -8.73
C VAL A 77 -12.61 26.90 -8.84
N VAL A 78 -13.62 26.89 -7.94
CA VAL A 78 -13.81 27.80 -6.78
C VAL A 78 -14.93 27.18 -5.90
N THR A 79 -14.66 26.56 -4.75
CA THR A 79 -14.48 27.07 -3.36
C THR A 79 -15.77 27.30 -2.57
N GLU A 80 -15.82 26.65 -1.38
CA GLU A 80 -16.48 27.07 -0.12
C GLU A 80 -18.02 26.91 0.01
N THR A 81 -18.67 26.50 1.12
CA THR A 81 -18.32 26.36 2.56
C THR A 81 -19.35 25.45 3.25
N ASN A 82 -18.99 24.85 4.37
CA ASN A 82 -19.93 24.30 5.36
C ASN A 82 -20.93 25.36 5.86
N SER A 83 -22.21 25.01 6.02
CA SER A 83 -22.98 25.29 7.26
C SER A 83 -24.40 24.69 7.25
N THR A 84 -24.75 24.09 8.40
CA THR A 84 -26.07 23.94 9.04
C THR A 84 -27.12 22.96 8.51
N GLN A 85 -27.51 22.05 9.40
CA GLN A 85 -28.81 21.37 9.39
C GLN A 85 -29.95 22.39 9.54
N GLN A 86 -30.94 22.36 8.63
CA GLN A 86 -32.35 22.51 9.00
C GLN A 86 -33.28 21.97 7.90
N LYS A 87 -34.16 21.03 8.28
CA LYS A 87 -35.33 20.62 7.49
C LYS A 87 -36.18 21.87 7.22
N THR A 88 -36.42 22.17 5.95
CA THR A 88 -37.58 22.97 5.54
C THR A 88 -38.08 22.46 4.19
N ASP A 89 -39.40 22.41 4.08
CA ASP A 89 -40.24 21.75 3.10
C ASP A 89 -39.80 21.84 1.63
N ALA A 90 -39.87 20.69 0.95
CA ALA A 90 -39.78 20.62 -0.50
C ALA A 90 -40.98 21.34 -1.13
N LYS A 91 -40.72 22.53 -1.71
CA LYS A 91 -41.54 23.13 -2.76
C LYS A 91 -41.00 22.71 -4.14
N PRO A 92 -41.87 22.61 -5.16
CA PRO A 92 -41.57 21.97 -6.43
C PRO A 92 -40.47 22.72 -7.21
N LEU A 93 -39.74 21.94 -8.00
CA LEU A 93 -38.65 22.33 -8.87
C LEU A 93 -39.01 23.55 -9.76
N VAL A 94 -38.06 24.47 -9.81
CA VAL A 94 -38.02 25.68 -10.62
C VAL A 94 -37.92 25.33 -12.12
N ASP A 95 -38.72 25.97 -12.96
CA ASP A 95 -38.59 25.95 -14.41
C ASP A 95 -37.22 26.52 -14.84
N PHE A 96 -36.42 25.70 -15.50
CA PHE A 96 -35.14 26.09 -16.10
C PHE A 96 -35.38 26.93 -17.36
N ASN A 97 -35.24 28.25 -17.26
CA ASN A 97 -35.13 29.14 -18.42
C ASN A 97 -33.69 29.13 -18.98
N LEU A 98 -33.40 28.19 -19.89
CA LEU A 98 -32.13 28.07 -20.63
C LEU A 98 -31.79 29.28 -21.52
N GLU A 99 -32.77 30.14 -21.81
CA GLU A 99 -32.66 31.22 -22.78
C GLU A 99 -31.85 32.43 -22.27
N SER A 100 -31.91 32.73 -20.97
CA SER A 100 -31.13 33.86 -20.40
C SER A 100 -29.66 33.51 -20.10
N PHE A 101 -29.34 32.23 -19.91
CA PHE A 101 -27.96 31.77 -19.64
C PHE A 101 -27.09 31.69 -20.91
N ILE A 102 -27.71 31.36 -22.06
CA ILE A 102 -27.03 31.24 -23.36
C ILE A 102 -26.78 32.63 -23.99
N GLY A 103 -27.68 33.60 -23.76
CA GLY A 103 -27.62 34.91 -24.41
C GLY A 103 -26.59 35.89 -23.81
N GLU A 104 -26.55 36.07 -22.49
CA GLU A 104 -25.80 37.20 -21.91
C GLU A 104 -24.35 36.88 -21.48
N ASN A 105 -24.04 35.63 -21.12
CA ASN A 105 -22.75 35.31 -20.48
C ASN A 105 -21.84 34.36 -21.28
N LEU A 106 -22.41 33.63 -22.25
CA LEU A 106 -21.66 32.68 -23.08
C LEU A 106 -21.00 33.38 -24.29
N SER A 107 -21.71 34.30 -24.94
CA SER A 107 -21.24 34.99 -26.15
C SER A 107 -20.03 35.92 -25.89
N ASN A 108 -20.04 36.69 -24.78
CA ASN A 108 -18.91 37.59 -24.48
C ASN A 108 -17.62 36.81 -24.17
N LYS A 109 -17.73 35.65 -23.50
CA LYS A 109 -16.58 34.81 -23.14
C LYS A 109 -16.02 34.10 -24.37
N ILE A 110 -16.90 33.63 -25.25
CA ILE A 110 -16.50 33.08 -26.57
C ILE A 110 -15.82 34.16 -27.41
N GLY A 111 -16.34 35.39 -27.44
CA GLY A 111 -15.73 36.52 -28.15
C GLY A 111 -14.33 36.86 -27.64
N ILE A 112 -14.11 36.90 -26.33
CA ILE A 112 -12.79 37.12 -25.73
C ILE A 112 -11.84 35.97 -26.10
N ILE A 113 -12.30 34.72 -26.04
CA ILE A 113 -11.50 33.54 -26.41
C ILE A 113 -11.09 33.60 -27.88
N ILE A 114 -12.00 33.97 -28.80
CA ILE A 114 -11.72 34.09 -30.23
C ILE A 114 -10.70 35.19 -30.52
N ILE A 115 -10.80 36.35 -29.85
CA ILE A 115 -9.82 37.45 -30.01
C ILE A 115 -8.44 37.02 -29.50
N VAL A 116 -8.37 36.38 -28.33
CA VAL A 116 -7.11 35.87 -27.77
C VAL A 116 -6.48 34.83 -28.69
N LEU A 117 -7.29 33.92 -29.27
CA LEU A 117 -6.84 32.95 -30.27
C LEU A 117 -6.35 33.64 -31.55
N GLY A 118 -7.06 34.65 -32.04
CA GLY A 118 -6.69 35.41 -33.24
C GLY A 118 -5.36 36.15 -33.08
N VAL A 119 -5.16 36.82 -31.94
CA VAL A 119 -3.89 37.48 -31.60
C VAL A 119 -2.77 36.46 -31.45
N GLY A 120 -3.03 35.31 -30.81
CA GLY A 120 -2.06 34.23 -30.66
C GLY A 120 -1.62 33.62 -32.01
N ILE A 121 -2.56 33.37 -32.91
CA ILE A 121 -2.29 32.85 -34.27
C ILE A 121 -1.54 33.89 -35.11
N GLY A 122 -1.93 35.16 -35.06
CA GLY A 122 -1.25 36.24 -35.79
C GLY A 122 0.20 36.44 -35.31
N LEU A 123 0.43 36.39 -34.00
CA LEU A 123 1.78 36.47 -33.43
C LEU A 123 2.62 35.25 -33.84
N LYS A 124 2.06 34.04 -33.80
CA LYS A 124 2.72 32.83 -34.27
C LYS A 124 3.05 32.89 -35.76
N TYR A 125 2.11 33.35 -36.60
CA TYR A 125 2.34 33.53 -38.03
C TYR A 125 3.48 34.53 -38.31
N ALA A 126 3.49 35.67 -37.61
CA ALA A 126 4.58 36.63 -37.70
C ALA A 126 5.94 36.06 -37.22
N ILE A 127 5.89 35.14 -36.25
CA ILE A 127 7.05 34.42 -35.75
C ILE A 127 7.60 33.43 -36.78
N ASP A 128 6.73 32.59 -37.32
CA ASP A 128 7.04 31.48 -38.22
C ASP A 128 7.47 31.96 -39.62
N HIS A 129 6.91 33.08 -40.10
CA HIS A 129 7.26 33.68 -41.39
C HIS A 129 8.35 34.76 -41.31
N HIS A 130 9.07 34.85 -40.18
CA HIS A 130 10.16 35.83 -39.97
C HIS A 130 9.77 37.31 -40.18
N LEU A 131 8.48 37.67 -40.07
CA LEU A 131 7.99 39.04 -40.28
C LEU A 131 8.49 40.02 -39.21
N ILE A 132 8.81 39.52 -38.01
CA ILE A 132 9.45 40.28 -36.93
C ILE A 132 10.79 39.62 -36.64
N SER A 133 11.90 40.36 -36.68
CA SER A 133 13.21 39.76 -36.38
C SER A 133 13.30 39.30 -34.92
N PRO A 134 14.07 38.23 -34.61
CA PRO A 134 14.31 37.77 -33.24
C PRO A 134 14.72 38.89 -32.28
N LEU A 135 15.59 39.80 -32.73
CA LEU A 135 16.04 40.94 -31.95
C LEU A 135 14.88 41.89 -31.60
N PHE A 136 14.03 42.24 -32.57
CA PHE A 136 12.87 43.10 -32.32
C PHE A 136 11.86 42.47 -31.35
N ARG A 137 11.68 41.14 -31.39
CA ARG A 137 10.82 40.43 -30.43
C ARG A 137 11.33 40.57 -28.99
N ILE A 138 12.64 40.41 -28.81
CA ILE A 138 13.30 40.55 -27.49
C ILE A 138 13.24 42.00 -27.01
N ILE A 139 13.50 42.98 -27.87
CA ILE A 139 13.41 44.41 -27.51
C ILE A 139 11.97 44.78 -27.10
N LEU A 140 10.96 44.40 -27.88
CA LEU A 140 9.56 44.67 -27.56
C LEU A 140 9.13 44.01 -26.25
N SER A 141 9.61 42.79 -25.97
CA SER A 141 9.30 42.09 -24.73
C SER A 141 9.96 42.76 -23.51
N TYR A 142 11.20 43.22 -23.62
CA TYR A 142 11.85 44.02 -22.57
C TYR A 142 11.13 45.36 -22.35
N LEU A 143 10.73 46.05 -23.43
CA LEU A 143 9.95 47.29 -23.32
C LEU A 143 8.59 47.04 -22.66
N ALA A 144 7.90 45.95 -22.99
CA ALA A 144 6.66 45.56 -22.32
C ALA A 144 6.86 45.30 -20.82
N GLY A 145 7.92 44.57 -20.45
CA GLY A 145 8.28 44.34 -19.05
C GLY A 145 8.60 45.64 -18.30
N LEU A 146 9.42 46.52 -18.88
CA LEU A 146 9.81 47.79 -18.27
C LEU A 146 8.65 48.79 -18.17
N THR A 147 7.75 48.84 -19.16
CA THR A 147 6.54 49.68 -19.11
C THR A 147 5.58 49.19 -18.04
N LEU A 148 5.34 47.87 -17.95
CA LEU A 148 4.53 47.27 -16.89
C LEU A 148 5.13 47.54 -15.50
N MET A 149 6.45 47.45 -15.37
CA MET A 149 7.18 47.81 -14.15
C MET A 149 7.01 49.29 -13.80
N GLY A 150 7.08 50.19 -14.78
CA GLY A 150 6.82 51.61 -14.59
C GLY A 150 5.42 51.89 -14.07
N PHE A 151 4.39 51.22 -14.63
CA PHE A 151 3.02 51.30 -14.11
C PHE A 151 2.90 50.75 -12.69
N ALA A 152 3.56 49.63 -12.39
CA ALA A 152 3.59 49.08 -11.04
C ALA A 152 4.10 50.12 -10.04
N ILE A 153 5.26 50.73 -10.30
CA ILE A 153 5.85 51.75 -9.42
C ILE A 153 4.93 52.98 -9.29
N ARG A 154 4.33 53.45 -10.39
CA ARG A 154 3.40 54.59 -10.38
C ARG A 154 2.16 54.33 -9.52
N PHE A 155 1.60 53.12 -9.56
CA PHE A 155 0.38 52.78 -8.82
C PHE A 155 0.61 52.40 -7.36
N LYS A 156 1.87 52.24 -6.91
CA LYS A 156 2.20 51.82 -5.54
C LYS A 156 1.46 52.63 -4.47
N ASN A 157 1.50 53.95 -4.57
CA ASN A 157 0.99 54.83 -3.52
C ASN A 157 -0.54 54.75 -3.36
N LYS A 158 -1.26 54.31 -4.40
CA LYS A 158 -2.73 54.24 -4.40
C LYS A 158 -3.26 52.80 -4.25
N TYR A 159 -2.55 51.80 -4.79
CA TYR A 159 -2.99 50.41 -4.85
C TYR A 159 -1.81 49.44 -4.64
N VAL A 160 -1.36 49.25 -3.40
CA VAL A 160 -0.15 48.47 -3.08
C VAL A 160 -0.22 47.02 -3.54
N GLU A 161 -1.36 46.34 -3.37
CA GLU A 161 -1.51 44.93 -3.74
C GLU A 161 -1.55 44.73 -5.26
N TYR A 162 -2.33 45.56 -5.96
CA TYR A 162 -2.37 45.56 -7.43
C TYR A 162 -0.98 45.88 -8.00
N SER A 163 -0.31 46.89 -7.47
CA SER A 163 1.06 47.27 -7.84
C SER A 163 2.06 46.14 -7.61
N ALA A 164 1.97 45.40 -6.50
CA ALA A 164 2.83 44.24 -6.22
C ALA A 164 2.65 43.12 -7.26
N VAL A 165 1.40 42.84 -7.67
CA VAL A 165 1.11 41.86 -8.72
C VAL A 165 1.66 42.32 -10.07
N LEU A 166 1.45 43.59 -10.44
CA LEU A 166 1.99 44.15 -11.69
C LEU A 166 3.52 44.09 -11.71
N LEU A 167 4.19 44.43 -10.61
CA LEU A 167 5.64 44.38 -10.51
C LEU A 167 6.16 42.96 -10.70
N SER A 168 5.46 41.98 -10.11
CA SER A 168 5.85 40.58 -10.23
C SER A 168 5.61 40.05 -11.65
N GLY A 169 4.52 40.45 -12.30
CA GLY A 169 4.27 40.19 -13.71
C GLY A 169 5.34 40.79 -14.62
N ALA A 170 5.77 42.02 -14.33
CA ALA A 170 6.86 42.68 -15.05
C ALA A 170 8.18 41.91 -14.90
N MET A 171 8.52 41.48 -13.68
CA MET A 171 9.72 40.65 -13.45
C MET A 171 9.64 39.33 -14.21
N CYS A 172 8.49 38.66 -14.19
CA CYS A 172 8.27 37.43 -14.96
C CYS A 172 8.56 37.61 -16.46
N ILE A 173 8.04 38.69 -17.07
CA ILE A 173 8.32 39.04 -18.47
C ILE A 173 9.82 39.24 -18.69
N LEU A 174 10.49 39.99 -17.81
CA LEU A 174 11.93 40.25 -17.93
C LEU A 174 12.74 38.94 -17.86
N TYR A 175 12.44 38.04 -16.91
CA TYR A 175 13.09 36.72 -16.81
C TYR A 175 12.89 35.88 -18.07
N PHE A 176 11.64 35.67 -18.50
CA PHE A 176 11.36 34.84 -19.68
C PHE A 176 11.96 35.44 -20.95
N THR A 177 12.01 36.77 -21.06
CA THR A 177 12.65 37.47 -22.18
C THR A 177 14.16 37.20 -22.18
N THR A 178 14.84 37.28 -21.03
CA THR A 178 16.27 36.95 -20.93
C THR A 178 16.54 35.49 -21.27
N TYR A 179 15.70 34.57 -20.79
CA TYR A 179 15.82 33.15 -21.11
C TYR A 179 15.64 32.89 -22.61
N ALA A 180 14.60 33.46 -23.24
CA ALA A 180 14.36 33.30 -24.66
C ALA A 180 15.51 33.89 -25.50
N ALA A 181 16.05 35.04 -25.11
CA ALA A 181 17.21 35.64 -25.75
C ALA A 181 18.45 34.72 -25.73
N TYR A 182 18.64 33.95 -24.67
CA TYR A 182 19.71 32.96 -24.55
C TYR A 182 19.39 31.64 -25.29
N SER A 183 18.29 30.99 -24.92
CA SER A 183 18.01 29.59 -25.29
C SER A 183 17.40 29.42 -26.68
N PHE A 184 16.56 30.36 -27.13
CA PHE A 184 15.83 30.23 -28.40
C PHE A 184 16.43 31.08 -29.52
N PHE A 185 16.96 32.25 -29.18
CA PHE A 185 17.48 33.20 -30.17
C PHE A 185 19.00 33.34 -30.17
N HIS A 186 19.71 32.73 -29.22
CA HIS A 186 21.18 32.76 -29.10
C HIS A 186 21.80 34.17 -29.14
N LEU A 187 21.03 35.19 -28.73
CA LEU A 187 21.45 36.59 -28.70
C LEU A 187 22.33 36.88 -27.47
N PHE A 188 22.08 36.18 -26.37
CA PHE A 188 22.86 36.31 -25.13
C PHE A 188 23.80 35.13 -24.97
N SER A 189 25.02 35.39 -24.49
CA SER A 189 25.91 34.34 -23.98
C SER A 189 25.48 33.92 -22.57
N PHE A 190 25.91 32.73 -22.13
CA PHE A 190 25.58 32.22 -20.80
C PHE A 190 25.93 33.21 -19.66
N PRO A 191 27.14 33.82 -19.61
CA PRO A 191 27.47 34.76 -18.54
C PRO A 191 26.56 36.00 -18.52
N VAL A 192 26.17 36.51 -19.70
CA VAL A 192 25.30 37.69 -19.82
C VAL A 192 23.89 37.36 -19.35
N ALA A 193 23.33 36.23 -19.80
CA ALA A 193 22.00 35.79 -19.40
C ALA A 193 21.93 35.51 -17.88
N PHE A 194 22.91 34.77 -17.35
CA PHE A 194 23.00 34.45 -15.93
C PHE A 194 23.13 35.71 -15.06
N SER A 195 24.02 36.65 -15.42
CA SER A 195 24.22 37.89 -14.66
C SER A 195 22.97 38.77 -14.67
N THR A 196 22.29 38.85 -15.82
CA THR A 196 21.04 39.63 -15.97
C THR A 196 19.91 39.05 -15.12
N MET A 197 19.73 37.73 -15.14
CA MET A 197 18.72 37.06 -14.31
C MET A 197 19.04 37.15 -12.81
N CYS A 198 20.32 37.07 -12.42
CA CYS A 198 20.74 37.32 -11.04
C CYS A 198 20.42 38.76 -10.60
N LEU A 199 20.66 39.75 -11.47
CA LEU A 199 20.33 41.15 -11.19
C LEU A 199 18.82 41.35 -11.00
N PHE A 200 17.98 40.72 -11.84
CA PHE A 200 16.52 40.74 -11.64
C PHE A 200 16.09 40.05 -10.35
N THR A 201 16.79 38.98 -9.94
CA THR A 201 16.53 38.29 -8.66
C THR A 201 16.77 39.24 -7.49
N VAL A 202 17.95 39.88 -7.45
CA VAL A 202 18.32 40.82 -6.40
C VAL A 202 17.35 42.00 -6.38
N PHE A 203 17.02 42.56 -7.55
CA PHE A 203 16.03 43.63 -7.66
C PHE A 203 14.67 43.20 -7.09
N THR A 204 14.19 42.00 -7.42
CA THR A 204 12.89 41.49 -6.96
C THR A 204 12.86 41.31 -5.45
N VAL A 205 13.96 40.84 -4.84
CA VAL A 205 14.09 40.72 -3.37
C VAL A 205 14.07 42.09 -2.71
N LEU A 206 14.86 43.05 -3.21
CA LEU A 206 14.86 44.42 -2.69
C LEU A 206 13.48 45.08 -2.83
N ALA A 207 12.81 44.87 -3.96
CA ALA A 207 11.45 45.36 -4.16
C ALA A 207 10.45 44.68 -3.20
N ALA A 208 10.56 43.38 -2.96
CA ALA A 208 9.72 42.68 -1.99
C ALA A 208 9.89 43.24 -0.56
N MET A 209 11.12 43.58 -0.18
CA MET A 209 11.41 44.25 1.10
C MET A 209 10.82 45.67 1.12
N TYR A 210 10.95 46.43 0.04
CA TYR A 210 10.42 47.80 -0.08
C TYR A 210 8.87 47.87 -0.12
N TYR A 211 8.22 46.84 -0.65
CA TYR A 211 6.77 46.70 -0.64
C TYR A 211 6.24 46.02 0.63
N ASN A 212 7.10 45.36 1.40
CA ASN A 212 6.74 44.52 2.54
C ASN A 212 5.62 43.51 2.18
N ARG A 213 5.80 42.81 1.06
CA ARG A 213 4.84 41.84 0.52
C ARG A 213 5.55 40.58 0.06
N SER A 214 5.12 39.45 0.61
CA SER A 214 5.71 38.12 0.34
C SER A 214 5.46 37.62 -1.08
N ILE A 215 4.39 38.06 -1.75
CA ILE A 215 4.05 37.64 -3.13
C ILE A 215 5.17 37.99 -4.12
N ILE A 216 5.77 39.17 -3.98
CA ILE A 216 6.88 39.62 -4.84
C ILE A 216 8.11 38.73 -4.60
N ALA A 217 8.43 38.45 -3.33
CA ALA A 217 9.55 37.57 -2.99
C ALA A 217 9.32 36.14 -3.47
N LEU A 218 8.08 35.63 -3.39
CA LEU A 218 7.73 34.28 -3.84
C LEU A 218 7.98 34.12 -5.35
N LEU A 219 7.55 35.09 -6.16
CA LEU A 219 7.76 35.04 -7.61
C LEU A 219 9.23 35.23 -7.99
N GLY A 220 9.96 36.10 -7.27
CA GLY A 220 11.42 36.20 -7.41
C GLY A 220 12.14 34.90 -7.08
N LEU A 221 11.66 34.15 -6.08
CA LEU A 221 12.23 32.87 -5.70
C LEU A 221 11.99 31.79 -6.77
N VAL A 222 10.79 31.72 -7.35
CA VAL A 222 10.52 30.83 -8.50
C VAL A 222 11.48 31.13 -9.64
N GLY A 223 11.67 32.42 -9.96
CA GLY A 223 12.66 32.85 -10.97
C GLY A 223 14.08 32.40 -10.61
N ALA A 224 14.52 32.65 -9.38
CA ALA A 224 15.86 32.30 -8.90
C ALA A 224 16.15 30.80 -9.01
N TYR A 225 15.25 29.94 -8.51
CA TYR A 225 15.43 28.49 -8.59
C TYR A 225 15.34 27.95 -10.01
N ALA A 226 14.65 28.65 -10.92
CA ALA A 226 14.56 28.25 -12.31
C ALA A 226 15.81 28.61 -13.13
N VAL A 227 16.55 29.69 -12.79
CA VAL A 227 17.73 30.16 -13.55
C VAL A 227 18.70 29.03 -13.90
N PRO A 228 19.12 28.20 -12.92
CA PRO A 228 20.05 27.12 -13.20
C PRO A 228 19.53 26.21 -14.32
N PHE A 229 18.32 25.68 -14.17
CA PHE A 229 17.72 24.73 -15.09
C PHE A 229 17.37 25.34 -16.46
N LEU A 230 16.97 26.61 -16.49
CA LEU A 230 16.66 27.33 -17.72
C LEU A 230 17.91 27.56 -18.57
N LEU A 231 19.02 28.01 -17.97
CA LEU A 231 20.23 28.32 -18.73
C LEU A 231 21.08 27.09 -19.11
N GLY A 232 20.61 25.89 -18.79
CA GLY A 232 21.25 24.62 -19.14
C GLY A 232 22.34 24.23 -18.15
N PHE A 233 22.08 23.18 -17.37
CA PHE A 233 23.10 22.55 -16.53
C PHE A 233 23.87 21.49 -17.29
N HIS A 234 25.20 21.55 -17.23
CA HIS A 234 26.03 20.41 -17.59
C HIS A 234 26.08 19.40 -16.43
N PRO A 235 25.89 18.10 -16.68
CA PRO A 235 25.91 17.03 -15.67
C PRO A 235 27.23 16.85 -14.87
N ASN A 236 28.20 17.75 -15.00
CA ASN A 236 29.47 17.70 -14.26
C ASN A 236 29.73 18.98 -13.45
N GLN A 237 28.75 19.89 -13.30
CA GLN A 237 28.91 21.18 -12.61
C GLN A 237 27.99 21.33 -11.37
N TYR A 238 27.81 20.25 -10.61
CA TYR A 238 26.92 20.26 -9.43
C TYR A 238 27.39 21.16 -8.30
N THR A 239 28.71 21.35 -8.15
CA THR A 239 29.28 22.31 -7.20
C THR A 239 28.73 23.71 -7.42
N PHE A 240 28.58 24.13 -8.69
CA PHE A 240 28.00 25.42 -9.03
C PHE A 240 26.51 25.47 -8.70
N LEU A 241 25.73 24.43 -9.04
CA LEU A 241 24.30 24.34 -8.73
C LEU A 241 24.03 24.52 -7.24
N PHE A 242 24.70 23.74 -6.41
CA PHE A 242 24.43 23.72 -4.99
C PHE A 242 25.03 24.92 -4.27
N SER A 243 26.14 25.48 -4.76
CA SER A 243 26.65 26.77 -4.26
C SER A 243 25.65 27.89 -4.54
N TYR A 244 25.07 27.92 -5.74
CA TYR A 244 24.04 28.89 -6.11
C TYR A 244 22.78 28.75 -5.22
N ILE A 245 22.29 27.53 -5.02
CA ILE A 245 21.15 27.26 -4.13
C ILE A 245 21.48 27.63 -2.67
N ALA A 246 22.70 27.35 -2.20
CA ALA A 246 23.14 27.72 -0.86
C ALA A 246 23.11 29.25 -0.66
N VAL A 247 23.56 30.03 -1.64
CA VAL A 247 23.49 31.50 -1.60
C VAL A 247 22.03 31.98 -1.53
N ILE A 248 21.13 31.39 -2.31
CA ILE A 248 19.69 31.70 -2.23
C ILE A 248 19.15 31.38 -0.82
N ASN A 249 19.48 30.20 -0.28
CA ASN A 249 19.02 29.78 1.05
C ASN A 249 19.53 30.68 2.19
N LEU A 250 20.77 31.17 2.10
CA LEU A 250 21.30 32.17 3.04
C LEU A 250 20.51 33.48 2.98
N GLY A 251 20.04 33.89 1.79
CA GLY A 251 19.14 35.03 1.64
C GLY A 251 17.82 34.85 2.41
N ILE A 252 17.24 33.64 2.38
CA ILE A 252 16.04 33.33 3.18
C ILE A 252 16.34 33.28 4.68
N LEU A 253 17.50 32.75 5.10
CA LEU A 253 17.93 32.80 6.51
C LEU A 253 18.01 34.24 7.02
N ALA A 254 18.61 35.16 6.24
CA ALA A 254 18.68 36.57 6.58
C ALA A 254 17.29 37.24 6.64
N LEU A 255 16.41 36.88 5.70
CA LEU A 255 15.02 37.36 5.71
C LEU A 255 14.24 36.82 6.90
N ALA A 256 14.44 35.57 7.33
CA ALA A 256 13.72 34.96 8.45
C ALA A 256 13.98 35.69 9.78
N VAL A 257 15.21 36.14 10.03
CA VAL A 257 15.57 36.97 11.18
C VAL A 257 14.82 38.32 11.16
N SER A 258 14.61 38.87 9.97
CA SER A 258 14.03 40.20 9.77
C SER A 258 12.50 40.20 9.67
N ARG A 259 11.90 39.18 9.05
CA ARG A 259 10.48 39.06 8.69
C ARG A 259 10.05 37.58 8.66
N ASP A 260 8.91 37.25 9.25
CA ASP A 260 8.44 35.85 9.35
C ASP A 260 7.46 35.48 8.23
N TRP A 261 7.91 35.53 6.99
CA TRP A 261 7.10 35.12 5.84
C TRP A 261 7.12 33.60 5.70
N TRP A 262 6.14 32.94 6.31
CA TRP A 262 6.05 31.48 6.39
C TRP A 262 6.08 30.78 5.01
N VAL A 263 5.38 31.34 4.01
CA VAL A 263 5.32 30.80 2.64
C VAL A 263 6.71 30.75 2.01
N LEU A 264 7.54 31.77 2.23
CA LEU A 264 8.87 31.85 1.65
C LEU A 264 9.77 30.74 2.21
N LYS A 265 9.73 30.53 3.53
CA LYS A 265 10.47 29.45 4.19
C LYS A 265 10.06 28.08 3.65
N LEU A 266 8.75 27.82 3.54
CA LEU A 266 8.22 26.54 3.05
C LEU A 266 8.66 26.26 1.60
N VAL A 267 8.51 27.24 0.71
CA VAL A 267 8.80 27.06 -0.73
C VAL A 267 10.30 26.89 -0.97
N THR A 268 11.15 27.67 -0.27
CA THR A 268 12.62 27.51 -0.31
C THR A 268 13.04 26.11 0.12
N PHE A 269 12.49 25.67 1.26
CA PHE A 269 12.75 24.38 1.84
C PHE A 269 12.37 23.24 0.89
N ALA A 270 11.15 23.31 0.33
CA ALA A 270 10.66 22.32 -0.61
C ALA A 270 11.55 22.23 -1.86
N TRP A 271 11.86 23.35 -2.50
CA TRP A 271 12.66 23.34 -3.73
C TRP A 271 14.10 22.89 -3.50
N THR A 272 14.74 23.29 -2.40
CA THR A 272 16.09 22.80 -2.09
C THR A 272 16.12 21.28 -1.97
N TRP A 273 15.19 20.70 -1.20
CA TRP A 273 15.14 19.25 -1.01
C TRP A 273 14.72 18.52 -2.29
N VAL A 274 13.73 19.02 -3.05
CA VAL A 274 13.33 18.43 -4.33
C VAL A 274 14.51 18.36 -5.29
N ILE A 275 15.27 19.46 -5.43
CA ILE A 275 16.43 19.51 -6.33
C ILE A 275 17.54 18.57 -5.84
N PHE A 276 17.84 18.55 -4.55
CA PHE A 276 18.89 17.71 -3.98
C PHE A 276 18.55 16.22 -4.09
N ILE A 277 17.31 15.84 -3.78
CA ILE A 277 16.81 14.45 -3.91
C ILE A 277 16.78 14.02 -5.37
N TYR A 278 16.32 14.90 -6.27
CA TYR A 278 16.32 14.62 -7.71
C TYR A 278 17.74 14.37 -8.23
N TRP A 279 18.70 15.21 -7.84
CA TRP A 279 20.10 15.02 -8.19
C TRP A 279 20.65 13.69 -7.66
N TYR A 280 20.37 13.36 -6.38
CA TYR A 280 20.77 12.09 -5.79
C TYR A 280 20.20 10.91 -6.57
N ALA A 281 18.90 10.91 -6.86
CA ALA A 281 18.23 9.79 -7.50
C ALA A 281 18.66 9.56 -8.96
N VAL A 282 19.00 10.63 -9.68
CA VAL A 282 19.26 10.56 -11.12
C VAL A 282 20.76 10.52 -11.45
N TYR A 283 21.61 11.21 -10.68
CA TYR A 283 22.99 11.49 -11.09
C TYR A 283 24.09 11.02 -10.13
N TYR A 284 23.79 10.69 -8.86
CA TYR A 284 24.80 10.41 -7.82
C TYR A 284 25.51 9.05 -7.92
N PHE A 285 25.38 8.33 -9.04
CA PHE A 285 25.94 6.99 -9.21
C PHE A 285 27.48 6.92 -9.29
N ARG A 286 28.19 8.06 -9.30
CA ARG A 286 29.67 8.10 -9.32
C ARG A 286 30.21 8.28 -7.90
N GLN A 287 31.00 7.31 -7.42
CA GLN A 287 31.60 7.31 -6.07
C GLN A 287 32.53 8.52 -5.81
N ASP A 288 32.91 9.27 -6.85
CA ASP A 288 33.79 10.44 -6.74
C ASP A 288 33.13 11.68 -6.11
N ASP A 289 31.79 11.72 -5.99
CA ASP A 289 31.04 12.89 -5.48
C ASP A 289 30.67 12.80 -3.99
N PHE A 290 31.18 11.81 -3.24
CA PHE A 290 30.79 11.55 -1.84
C PHE A 290 31.05 12.76 -0.91
N GLY A 291 32.22 13.39 -1.02
CA GLY A 291 32.55 14.58 -0.23
C GLY A 291 31.67 15.80 -0.56
N LEU A 292 31.39 16.02 -1.84
CA LEU A 292 30.53 17.10 -2.32
C LEU A 292 29.11 16.95 -1.79
N PHE A 293 28.57 15.73 -1.83
CA PHE A 293 27.27 15.38 -1.29
C PHE A 293 27.15 15.75 0.19
N TRP A 294 28.08 15.28 1.02
CA TRP A 294 28.04 15.53 2.47
C TRP A 294 28.19 17.00 2.81
N PHE A 295 29.04 17.72 2.08
CA PHE A 295 29.22 19.15 2.26
C PHE A 295 27.89 19.90 2.05
N PHE A 296 27.22 19.71 0.92
CA PHE A 296 25.96 20.42 0.65
C PHE A 296 24.78 19.91 1.47
N LEU A 297 24.74 18.62 1.79
CA LEU A 297 23.74 18.06 2.70
C LEU A 297 23.82 18.74 4.09
N LEU A 298 25.03 18.93 4.62
CA LEU A 298 25.24 19.61 5.90
C LEU A 298 24.92 21.10 5.80
N VAL A 299 25.33 21.78 4.71
CA VAL A 299 25.02 23.20 4.48
C VAL A 299 23.50 23.41 4.46
N PHE A 300 22.74 22.61 3.72
CA PHE A 300 21.28 22.75 3.64
C PHE A 300 20.62 22.41 4.97
N PHE A 301 21.02 21.32 5.63
CA PHE A 301 20.52 20.96 6.95
C PHE A 301 20.73 22.10 7.95
N CYS A 302 21.97 22.60 8.09
CA CYS A 302 22.32 23.68 9.02
C CYS A 302 21.58 24.98 8.68
N THR A 303 21.44 25.33 7.40
CA THR A 303 20.76 26.57 6.98
C THR A 303 19.29 26.55 7.40
N PHE A 304 18.55 25.48 7.12
CA PHE A 304 17.14 25.39 7.51
C PHE A 304 16.95 25.19 9.01
N TYR A 305 17.82 24.41 9.65
CA TYR A 305 17.80 24.23 11.11
C TYR A 305 18.01 25.58 11.80
N ALA A 306 19.04 26.35 11.41
CA ALA A 306 19.28 27.70 11.92
C ALA A 306 18.13 28.66 11.61
N THR A 307 17.53 28.61 10.42
CA THR A 307 16.39 29.45 10.04
C THR A 307 15.20 29.25 10.97
N ILE A 308 14.91 27.99 11.35
CA ILE A 308 13.80 27.66 12.24
C ILE A 308 14.10 28.11 13.68
N LEU A 309 15.34 27.91 14.15
CA LEU A 309 15.78 28.31 15.48
C LEU A 309 15.89 29.83 15.66
N ALA A 310 16.33 30.56 14.63
CA ALA A 310 16.50 32.01 14.70
C ALA A 310 15.19 32.70 15.06
N ASN A 311 14.07 32.25 14.49
CA ASN A 311 12.76 32.80 14.82
C ASN A 311 12.38 32.59 16.29
N THR A 312 12.71 31.44 16.88
CA THR A 312 12.41 31.16 18.29
C THR A 312 13.36 31.82 19.27
N LEU A 313 14.64 31.93 18.94
CA LEU A 313 15.64 32.57 19.79
C LEU A 313 15.43 34.09 19.85
N VAL A 314 15.07 34.70 18.72
CA VAL A 314 14.87 36.16 18.63
C VAL A 314 13.49 36.59 19.15
N LYS A 315 12.42 35.82 18.88
CA LYS A 315 11.04 36.23 19.21
C LYS A 315 10.48 35.61 20.50
N ARG A 316 11.23 34.74 21.19
CA ARG A 316 10.84 34.06 22.44
C ARG A 316 9.41 33.50 22.42
N GLY A 317 9.14 32.61 21.47
CA GLY A 317 7.81 32.02 21.29
C GLY A 317 7.83 30.54 20.95
N LYS A 318 6.66 29.89 21.14
CA LYS A 318 6.46 28.47 20.85
C LYS A 318 6.62 28.18 19.37
N PHE A 319 7.13 26.99 19.03
CA PHE A 319 7.10 26.53 17.65
C PHE A 319 5.65 26.41 17.17
N GLY A 320 5.30 27.15 16.13
CA GLY A 320 4.08 26.91 15.37
C GLY A 320 4.15 25.55 14.65
N ALA A 321 2.99 25.01 14.25
CA ALA A 321 2.90 23.70 13.60
C ALA A 321 3.81 23.57 12.36
N LEU A 322 3.93 24.63 11.55
CA LEU A 322 4.82 24.66 10.39
C LEU A 322 6.30 24.50 10.77
N ASN A 323 6.77 25.17 11.83
CA ASN A 323 8.17 25.07 12.25
C ASN A 323 8.48 23.68 12.80
N ILE A 324 7.54 23.06 13.52
CA ILE A 324 7.63 21.66 13.98
C ILE A 324 7.77 20.73 12.78
N PHE A 325 6.89 20.88 11.78
CA PHE A 325 6.91 20.09 10.56
C PHE A 325 8.22 20.26 9.79
N LEU A 326 8.65 21.50 9.54
CA LEU A 326 9.89 21.79 8.79
C LEU A 326 11.12 21.25 9.53
N LEU A 327 11.17 21.38 10.86
CA LEU A 327 12.30 20.88 11.64
C LEU A 327 12.37 19.36 11.59
N LEU A 328 11.23 18.70 11.79
CA LEU A 328 11.12 17.25 11.71
C LEU A 328 11.52 16.74 10.32
N PHE A 329 10.97 17.34 9.25
CA PHE A 329 11.30 16.95 7.88
C PHE A 329 12.77 17.20 7.58
N ASN A 330 13.35 18.33 8.00
CA ASN A 330 14.76 18.64 7.75
C ASN A 330 15.68 17.58 8.36
N SER A 331 15.37 17.17 9.60
CA SER A 331 16.13 16.14 10.32
C SER A 331 15.97 14.75 9.74
N ILE A 332 14.75 14.39 9.30
CA ILE A 332 14.49 13.11 8.62
C ILE A 332 15.16 13.10 7.24
N ALA A 333 15.06 14.17 6.46
CA ALA A 333 15.65 14.27 5.13
C ALA A 333 17.19 14.25 5.18
N PHE A 334 17.80 14.96 6.14
CA PHE A 334 19.24 14.89 6.40
C PHE A 334 19.68 13.46 6.71
N PHE A 335 18.99 12.81 7.66
CA PHE A 335 19.30 11.44 8.04
C PHE A 335 19.10 10.46 6.88
N TRP A 336 17.96 10.52 6.19
CA TRP A 336 17.60 9.58 5.12
C TRP A 336 18.55 9.70 3.93
N MET A 337 18.89 10.92 3.50
CA MET A 337 19.85 11.14 2.42
C MET A 337 21.25 10.70 2.83
N GLY A 338 21.69 11.03 4.04
CA GLY A 338 22.97 10.55 4.57
C GLY A 338 23.06 9.02 4.64
N TYR A 339 21.99 8.38 5.11
CA TYR A 339 21.85 6.93 5.17
C TYR A 339 21.96 6.33 3.76
N ALA A 340 21.18 6.84 2.81
CA ALA A 340 21.16 6.36 1.43
C ALA A 340 22.51 6.52 0.71
N ALA A 341 23.26 7.59 0.97
CA ALA A 341 24.60 7.80 0.43
C ALA A 341 25.65 6.85 1.04
N CYS A 342 25.49 6.47 2.31
CA CYS A 342 26.43 5.58 2.99
C CYS A 342 26.29 4.10 2.57
N ILE A 343 25.08 3.62 2.24
CA ILE A 343 24.84 2.20 1.86
C ILE A 343 25.77 1.71 0.74
N PRO A 344 25.89 2.39 -0.42
CA PRO A 344 26.75 1.92 -1.50
C PRO A 344 28.25 2.18 -1.25
N HIS A 345 28.62 2.91 -0.19
CA HIS A 345 30.00 3.32 0.06
C HIS A 345 30.75 2.28 0.92
N PRO A 346 31.90 1.74 0.47
CA PRO A 346 32.57 0.59 1.10
C PRO A 346 32.87 0.75 2.60
N LEU A 347 33.32 1.94 3.01
CA LEU A 347 33.65 2.24 4.41
C LEU A 347 32.45 2.76 5.20
N ALA A 348 31.55 3.51 4.55
CA ALA A 348 30.55 4.31 5.26
C ALA A 348 29.30 3.51 5.63
N GLN A 349 29.04 2.41 4.91
CA GLN A 349 27.99 1.43 5.26
C GLN A 349 28.14 0.88 6.68
N HIS A 350 29.37 0.79 7.20
CA HIS A 350 29.64 0.31 8.56
C HIS A 350 29.44 1.38 9.65
N LEU A 351 29.22 2.64 9.25
CA LEU A 351 29.09 3.80 10.16
C LEU A 351 27.65 4.32 10.26
N LEU A 352 26.66 3.58 9.74
CA LEU A 352 25.25 4.01 9.73
C LEU A 352 24.69 4.23 11.14
N GLY A 353 25.04 3.38 12.12
CA GLY A 353 24.68 3.59 13.52
C GLY A 353 25.27 4.89 14.08
N LEU A 354 26.55 5.16 13.78
CA LEU A 354 27.24 6.38 14.21
C LEU A 354 26.68 7.64 13.56
N LEU A 355 26.27 7.57 12.29
CA LEU A 355 25.53 8.66 11.62
C LEU A 355 24.22 8.96 12.35
N THR A 356 23.47 7.92 12.72
CA THR A 356 22.19 8.06 13.43
C THR A 356 22.39 8.68 14.82
N LEU A 357 23.40 8.21 15.56
CA LEU A 357 23.79 8.78 16.86
C LEU A 357 24.30 10.21 16.72
N GLY A 358 25.04 10.54 15.67
CA GLY A 358 25.48 11.90 15.36
C GLY A 358 24.28 12.84 15.17
N ASN A 359 23.27 12.40 14.42
CA ASN A 359 22.03 13.15 14.27
C ASN A 359 21.29 13.31 15.60
N ALA A 360 21.19 12.24 16.41
CA ALA A 360 20.61 12.31 17.76
C ALA A 360 21.32 13.32 18.66
N LEU A 361 22.65 13.34 18.62
CA LEU A 361 23.50 14.22 19.42
C LEU A 361 23.27 15.70 19.06
N ILE A 362 23.13 16.04 17.78
CA ILE A 362 22.82 17.42 17.34
C ILE A 362 21.53 17.91 18.03
N HIS A 363 20.49 17.08 18.02
CA HIS A 363 19.21 17.41 18.66
C HIS A 363 19.33 17.49 20.18
N PHE A 364 20.07 16.58 20.82
CA PHE A 364 20.30 16.66 22.27
C PHE A 364 21.04 17.93 22.68
N ILE A 365 22.11 18.31 21.97
CA ILE A 365 22.87 19.53 22.23
C ILE A 365 21.97 20.76 22.10
N VAL A 366 21.21 20.85 21.00
CA VAL A 366 20.33 22.00 20.74
C VAL A 366 19.17 22.07 21.73
N GLY A 367 18.55 20.93 22.02
CA GLY A 367 17.46 20.82 22.99
C GLY A 367 17.91 21.20 24.41
N TYR A 368 19.10 20.77 24.81
CA TYR A 368 19.71 21.14 26.08
C TYR A 368 20.05 22.64 26.17
N ASN A 369 20.62 23.22 25.11
CA ASN A 369 20.90 24.65 25.07
C ASN A 369 19.62 25.50 25.16
N LEU A 370 18.53 25.08 24.50
CA LEU A 370 17.24 25.75 24.61
C LEU A 370 16.61 25.61 26.00
N TYR A 371 16.78 24.44 26.64
CA TYR A 371 16.34 24.24 28.03
C TYR A 371 17.03 25.20 28.99
N GLN A 372 18.36 25.40 28.84
CA GLN A 372 19.10 26.33 29.68
C GLN A 372 18.69 27.79 29.46
N GLN A 373 18.40 28.19 28.22
CA GLN A 373 18.05 29.57 27.90
C GLN A 373 16.62 29.95 28.29
N ASN A 374 15.66 29.02 28.16
CA ASN A 374 14.24 29.26 28.46
C ASN A 374 13.61 28.07 29.21
N PRO A 375 13.90 27.89 30.52
CA PRO A 375 13.42 26.75 31.30
C PRO A 375 11.89 26.69 31.42
N ASP A 376 11.24 27.86 31.46
CA ASP A 376 9.79 27.99 31.63
C ASP A 376 8.99 27.57 30.38
N GLU A 377 9.62 27.64 29.19
CA GLU A 377 8.99 27.29 27.93
C GLU A 377 9.16 25.79 27.61
N LYS A 378 8.36 24.99 28.33
CA LYS A 378 8.38 23.52 28.32
C LYS A 378 8.15 22.85 26.95
N GLY A 379 7.63 23.55 25.94
CA GLY A 379 7.24 22.93 24.67
C GLY A 379 8.40 22.63 23.71
N ASN A 380 9.20 23.65 23.40
CA ASN A 380 10.16 23.60 22.29
C ASN A 380 11.35 22.68 22.57
N HIS A 381 11.98 22.81 23.75
CA HIS A 381 13.13 21.97 24.10
C HIS A 381 12.73 20.50 24.25
N ARG A 382 11.55 20.20 24.83
CA ARG A 382 11.05 18.82 24.94
C ARG A 382 10.83 18.18 23.58
N PHE A 383 10.30 18.93 22.61
CA PHE A 383 10.13 18.43 21.25
C PHE A 383 11.47 18.06 20.61
N ILE A 384 12.48 18.94 20.72
CA ILE A 384 13.80 18.69 20.13
C ILE A 384 14.52 17.52 20.85
N LEU A 385 14.45 17.45 22.18
CA LEU A 385 14.98 16.32 22.94
C LEU A 385 14.28 15.00 22.57
N ALA A 386 12.97 15.04 22.30
CA ALA A 386 12.23 13.87 21.84
C ALA A 386 12.68 13.42 20.43
N MET A 387 13.02 14.34 19.52
CA MET A 387 13.65 13.98 18.23
C MET A 387 15.02 13.33 18.43
N GLY A 388 15.84 13.87 19.35
CA GLY A 388 17.13 13.27 19.71
C GLY A 388 16.97 11.86 20.24
N LEU A 389 16.00 11.64 21.14
CA LEU A 389 15.66 10.30 21.63
C LEU A 389 15.19 9.40 20.49
N ALA A 390 14.34 9.87 19.59
CA ALA A 390 13.87 9.08 18.45
C ALA A 390 15.03 8.59 17.56
N PHE A 391 15.97 9.47 17.18
CA PHE A 391 17.16 9.04 16.42
C PHE A 391 18.10 8.15 17.24
N PHE A 392 18.24 8.40 18.56
CA PHE A 392 19.03 7.51 19.42
C PHE A 392 18.45 6.09 19.44
N THR A 393 17.13 5.95 19.57
CA THR A 393 16.46 4.65 19.50
C THR A 393 16.58 4.01 18.11
N LEU A 394 16.52 4.82 17.04
CA LEU A 394 16.67 4.34 15.66
C LEU A 394 18.08 3.82 15.35
N ALA A 395 19.11 4.26 16.08
CA ALA A 395 20.48 3.78 15.88
C ALA A 395 20.60 2.26 16.14
N ILE A 396 19.73 1.72 17.00
CA ILE A 396 19.67 0.30 17.32
C ILE A 396 19.29 -0.55 16.09
N PRO A 397 18.10 -0.38 15.46
CA PRO A 397 17.72 -1.15 14.27
C PRO A 397 18.70 -1.06 13.12
N ILE A 398 19.43 0.05 13.05
CA ILE A 398 20.37 0.32 11.97
C ILE A 398 21.68 -0.43 12.17
N GLN A 399 22.11 -0.64 13.41
CA GLN A 399 23.40 -1.24 13.73
C GLN A 399 23.31 -2.75 14.00
N PHE A 400 22.17 -3.23 14.49
CA PHE A 400 21.98 -4.61 14.91
C PHE A 400 21.13 -5.41 13.92
N ASP A 401 21.37 -6.73 13.84
CA ASP A 401 20.60 -7.63 12.99
C ASP A 401 19.13 -7.72 13.40
N ALA A 402 18.27 -8.06 12.42
CA ALA A 402 16.81 -8.01 12.52
C ALA A 402 16.19 -8.59 13.82
N PRO A 403 16.58 -9.78 14.33
CA PRO A 403 15.99 -10.30 15.58
C PRO A 403 16.23 -9.41 16.81
N TRP A 404 17.39 -8.73 16.88
CA TRP A 404 17.76 -7.86 18.00
C TRP A 404 16.94 -6.57 18.02
N VAL A 405 16.54 -6.10 16.84
CA VAL A 405 15.70 -4.90 16.67
C VAL A 405 14.38 -5.07 17.41
N SER A 406 13.66 -6.16 17.14
CA SER A 406 12.36 -6.45 17.74
C SER A 406 12.46 -6.61 19.27
N ILE A 407 13.54 -7.23 19.76
CA ILE A 407 13.83 -7.37 21.20
C ILE A 407 14.04 -6.00 21.85
N LEU A 408 14.86 -5.16 21.24
CA LEU A 408 15.23 -3.88 21.85
C LEU A 408 14.04 -2.91 21.89
N TRP A 409 13.23 -2.85 20.82
CA TRP A 409 12.00 -2.04 20.83
C TRP A 409 11.01 -2.49 21.91
N VAL A 410 10.78 -3.79 22.05
CA VAL A 410 9.77 -4.29 23.00
C VAL A 410 10.24 -4.17 24.46
N LEU A 411 11.53 -4.37 24.72
CA LEU A 411 12.12 -4.15 26.04
C LEU A 411 12.11 -2.67 26.42
N GLU A 412 12.48 -1.79 25.49
CA GLU A 412 12.42 -0.34 25.71
C GLU A 412 10.97 0.11 25.96
N ALA A 413 10.02 -0.38 25.17
CA ALA A 413 8.60 -0.13 25.38
C ALA A 413 8.14 -0.56 26.78
N GLY A 414 8.52 -1.77 27.21
CA GLY A 414 8.22 -2.28 28.55
C GLY A 414 8.83 -1.43 29.66
N PHE A 415 10.09 -1.00 29.50
CA PHE A 415 10.79 -0.14 30.45
C PHE A 415 10.15 1.25 30.54
N LEU A 416 9.90 1.92 29.41
CA LEU A 416 9.26 3.23 29.35
C LEU A 416 7.82 3.19 29.90
N PHE A 417 7.08 2.13 29.61
CA PHE A 417 5.75 1.91 30.15
C PHE A 417 5.79 1.77 31.68
N GLY A 418 6.70 0.94 32.18
CA GLY A 418 6.95 0.76 33.62
C GLY A 418 7.30 2.08 34.31
N MET A 419 8.25 2.83 33.76
CA MET A 419 8.62 4.16 34.31
C MET A 419 7.46 5.15 34.26
N GLY A 420 6.73 5.22 33.14
CA GLY A 420 5.57 6.10 32.99
C GLY A 420 4.50 5.85 34.05
N ARG A 421 4.29 4.57 34.41
CA ARG A 421 3.33 4.16 35.45
C ARG A 421 3.84 4.30 36.87
N ILE A 422 5.09 3.95 37.16
CA ILE A 422 5.67 4.08 38.51
C ILE A 422 5.87 5.55 38.89
N LYS A 423 6.33 6.40 37.96
CA LYS A 423 6.60 7.83 38.20
C LYS A 423 5.39 8.73 37.88
N ALA A 424 4.26 8.18 37.45
CA ALA A 424 3.09 8.93 36.97
C ALA A 424 3.45 9.98 35.90
N TRP A 425 4.44 9.68 35.08
CA TRP A 425 4.89 10.56 34.01
C TRP A 425 4.22 10.15 32.73
N SER A 426 3.29 11.01 32.31
CA SER A 426 2.53 10.81 31.10
C SER A 426 3.49 10.56 29.94
N PHE A 427 4.29 11.53 29.48
CA PHE A 427 5.13 11.44 28.27
C PHE A 427 5.69 10.04 27.94
N TRP A 428 6.36 9.37 28.89
CA TRP A 428 6.99 8.06 28.71
C TRP A 428 6.01 6.93 28.37
N GLU A 429 4.82 6.91 28.94
CA GLU A 429 3.82 5.88 28.61
C GLU A 429 3.33 6.02 27.14
N LYS A 430 3.41 7.22 26.53
CA LYS A 430 2.81 7.58 25.24
C LYS A 430 3.80 7.15 24.19
N THR A 431 5.06 7.50 24.44
CA THR A 431 6.22 6.96 23.74
C THR A 431 6.21 5.44 23.79
N ALA A 432 5.95 4.83 24.96
CA ALA A 432 5.90 3.38 25.07
C ALA A 432 4.87 2.74 24.13
N TYR A 433 3.63 3.27 24.03
CA TYR A 433 2.65 2.74 23.08
C TYR A 433 3.10 2.86 21.61
N VAL A 434 3.79 3.94 21.24
CA VAL A 434 4.38 4.09 19.90
C VAL A 434 5.43 3.01 19.66
N LEU A 435 6.33 2.79 20.64
CA LEU A 435 7.36 1.74 20.55
C LEU A 435 6.77 0.34 20.49
N MET A 436 5.66 0.07 21.21
CA MET A 436 4.94 -1.20 21.10
C MET A 436 4.41 -1.41 19.68
N GLY A 437 3.86 -0.38 19.03
CA GLY A 437 3.42 -0.44 17.65
C GLY A 437 4.56 -0.77 16.69
N LEU A 438 5.70 -0.11 16.84
CA LEU A 438 6.91 -0.40 16.07
C LEU A 438 7.42 -1.83 16.31
N ALA A 439 7.44 -2.29 17.57
CA ALA A 439 7.82 -3.65 17.92
C ALA A 439 6.90 -4.70 17.27
N CYS A 440 5.58 -4.45 17.22
CA CYS A 440 4.63 -5.33 16.55
C CYS A 440 4.89 -5.43 15.05
N ILE A 441 5.17 -4.29 14.40
CA ILE A 441 5.48 -4.26 12.96
C ILE A 441 6.81 -4.97 12.69
N SER A 442 7.84 -4.68 13.48
CA SER A 442 9.16 -5.32 13.39
C SER A 442 9.04 -6.84 13.55
N MET A 443 8.31 -7.30 14.57
CA MET A 443 8.11 -8.73 14.79
C MET A 443 7.32 -9.41 13.66
N ALA A 444 6.32 -8.74 13.09
CA ALA A 444 5.60 -9.24 11.92
C ALA A 444 6.52 -9.37 10.69
N GLN A 445 7.44 -8.42 10.49
CA GLN A 445 8.46 -8.50 9.44
C GLN A 445 9.41 -9.68 9.68
N ASP A 446 9.89 -9.86 10.91
CA ASP A 446 10.76 -10.99 11.27
C ASP A 446 10.09 -12.33 10.93
N TRP A 447 8.81 -12.48 11.27
CA TRP A 447 8.03 -13.68 10.94
C TRP A 447 7.87 -13.91 9.44
N LEU A 448 7.68 -12.85 8.65
CA LEU A 448 7.45 -12.93 7.21
C LEU A 448 8.75 -13.18 6.42
N TYR A 449 9.87 -12.59 6.84
CA TYR A 449 11.10 -12.58 6.05
C TYR A 449 12.15 -13.56 6.58
N LEU A 450 12.44 -13.57 7.89
CA LEU A 450 13.59 -14.32 8.43
C LEU A 450 13.38 -15.83 8.42
N TYR A 451 12.14 -16.31 8.63
CA TYR A 451 11.84 -17.73 8.54
C TYR A 451 11.88 -18.29 7.11
N ASN A 452 11.95 -17.44 6.09
CA ASN A 452 11.97 -17.85 4.68
C ASN A 452 13.38 -17.90 4.07
N THR A 453 14.43 -17.58 4.83
CA THR A 453 15.81 -17.42 4.34
C THR A 453 16.53 -18.75 4.02
N TYR A 454 16.05 -19.88 4.52
CA TYR A 454 16.70 -21.18 4.29
C TYR A 454 16.80 -21.56 2.80
N SER A 455 17.97 -22.05 2.39
CA SER A 455 18.24 -22.61 1.06
C SER A 455 18.97 -23.95 1.18
N SER A 456 18.53 -24.97 0.44
CA SER A 456 19.17 -26.30 0.45
C SER A 456 20.61 -26.28 -0.09
N LYS A 457 21.00 -25.23 -0.81
CA LYS A 457 22.39 -25.02 -1.28
C LYS A 457 23.33 -24.49 -0.19
N SER A 458 22.77 -23.99 0.90
CA SER A 458 23.49 -23.36 2.02
C SER A 458 22.98 -23.95 3.33
N PRO A 459 23.35 -25.21 3.67
CA PRO A 459 22.82 -25.93 4.83
C PRO A 459 23.02 -25.19 6.17
N GLU A 460 24.05 -24.34 6.27
CA GLU A 460 24.33 -23.47 7.41
C GLU A 460 23.21 -22.46 7.72
N THR A 461 22.32 -22.18 6.76
CA THR A 461 21.16 -21.30 6.94
C THR A 461 19.95 -21.99 7.59
N ARG A 462 20.08 -23.27 7.97
CA ARG A 462 18.99 -24.06 8.56
C ARG A 462 18.59 -23.49 9.92
N ILE A 463 17.30 -23.28 10.11
CA ILE A 463 16.73 -22.76 11.34
C ILE A 463 16.29 -23.95 12.21
N PRO A 464 16.94 -24.21 13.36
CA PRO A 464 16.54 -25.28 14.26
C PRO A 464 15.20 -24.97 14.93
N LEU A 465 14.40 -26.02 15.13
CA LEU A 465 13.09 -25.93 15.77
C LEU A 465 13.25 -25.47 17.23
N PHE A 466 12.56 -24.39 17.61
CA PHE A 466 12.53 -23.78 18.95
C PHE A 466 13.88 -23.31 19.53
N LEU A 467 15.00 -23.51 18.83
CA LEU A 467 16.36 -23.16 19.28
C LEU A 467 17.01 -22.13 18.36
N ASN A 468 16.24 -21.14 17.92
CA ASN A 468 16.71 -20.07 17.03
C ASN A 468 16.42 -18.68 17.62
N SER A 469 17.13 -17.68 17.09
CA SER A 469 17.05 -16.29 17.56
C SER A 469 15.67 -15.66 17.32
N ILE A 470 14.94 -16.08 16.28
CA ILE A 470 13.61 -15.55 15.94
C ILE A 470 12.55 -16.06 16.93
N PHE A 471 12.66 -17.32 17.35
CA PHE A 471 11.80 -17.88 18.40
C PHE A 471 12.06 -17.19 19.74
N LEU A 472 13.33 -16.97 20.08
CA LEU A 472 13.71 -16.24 21.29
C LEU A 472 13.17 -14.81 21.27
N SER A 473 13.33 -14.08 20.15
CA SER A 473 12.81 -12.72 20.02
C SER A 473 11.28 -12.69 20.16
N SER A 474 10.58 -13.67 19.58
CA SER A 474 9.12 -13.84 19.69
C SER A 474 8.68 -14.10 21.13
N LEU A 475 9.42 -14.94 21.88
CA LEU A 475 9.17 -15.18 23.31
C LEU A 475 9.39 -13.92 24.15
N MET A 476 10.47 -13.18 23.93
CA MET A 476 10.75 -11.94 24.64
C MET A 476 9.70 -10.87 24.33
N PHE A 477 9.21 -10.81 23.10
CA PHE A 477 8.11 -9.96 22.68
C PHE A 477 6.81 -10.30 23.42
N CYS A 478 6.43 -11.59 23.44
CA CYS A 478 5.25 -12.04 24.19
C CYS A 478 5.41 -11.78 25.69
N GLY A 479 6.59 -12.02 26.27
CA GLY A 479 6.88 -11.77 27.68
C GLY A 479 6.76 -10.29 28.05
N SER A 480 7.29 -9.41 27.20
CA SER A 480 7.24 -7.95 27.42
C SER A 480 5.82 -7.41 27.27
N LEU A 481 5.07 -7.83 26.24
CA LEU A 481 3.65 -7.49 26.12
C LEU A 481 2.82 -8.05 27.29
N GLY A 482 3.15 -9.25 27.76
CA GLY A 482 2.55 -9.83 28.96
C GLY A 482 2.80 -9.00 30.21
N PHE A 483 4.03 -8.52 30.41
CA PHE A 483 4.39 -7.60 31.49
C PHE A 483 3.61 -6.28 31.40
N ILE A 484 3.57 -5.67 30.23
CA ILE A 484 2.81 -4.43 29.97
C ILE A 484 1.32 -4.64 30.26
N ASN A 485 0.74 -5.73 29.75
CA ASN A 485 -0.67 -6.07 29.96
C ASN A 485 -0.98 -6.32 31.45
N SER A 486 -0.07 -6.97 32.18
CA SER A 486 -0.19 -7.15 33.63
C SER A 486 -0.17 -5.82 34.38
N LEU A 487 0.72 -4.91 33.99
CA LEU A 487 0.85 -3.59 34.62
C LEU A 487 -0.36 -2.69 34.30
N GLN A 488 -0.89 -2.79 33.08
CA GLN A 488 -2.10 -2.07 32.63
C GLN A 488 -3.33 -2.37 33.50
N HIS A 489 -3.49 -3.62 33.94
CA HIS A 489 -4.60 -4.03 34.81
C HIS A 489 -4.29 -3.92 36.32
N HIS A 490 -3.09 -3.45 36.69
CA HIS A 490 -2.67 -3.38 38.09
C HIS A 490 -3.32 -2.19 38.82
N LYS A 491 -3.98 -2.46 39.95
CA LYS A 491 -4.79 -1.44 40.68
C LYS A 491 -3.96 -0.28 41.26
N LEU A 492 -2.69 -0.51 41.58
CA LEU A 492 -1.79 0.48 42.21
C LEU A 492 -1.13 1.46 41.23
N TYR A 493 -1.06 1.12 39.93
CA TYR A 493 -0.28 1.88 38.94
C TYR A 493 -1.19 2.41 37.81
N ARG A 494 -2.07 3.36 38.14
CA ARG A 494 -3.02 3.94 37.18
C ARG A 494 -2.31 4.88 36.20
N SER A 495 -2.88 5.02 35.01
CA SER A 495 -2.35 5.93 33.99
C SER A 495 -2.46 7.40 34.42
N PRO A 496 -1.39 8.20 34.26
CA PRO A 496 -1.39 9.63 34.58
C PRO A 496 -2.17 10.55 33.60
N TRP A 497 -2.60 10.09 32.41
CA TRP A 497 -3.41 10.95 31.50
C TRP A 497 -4.76 10.38 31.08
N GLN A 498 -5.13 9.17 31.49
CA GLN A 498 -6.38 8.56 31.01
C GLN A 498 -7.54 9.00 31.92
N HIS A 499 -8.15 10.14 31.58
CA HIS A 499 -9.44 10.57 32.13
C HIS A 499 -10.64 9.99 31.34
N ASP A 500 -10.38 9.35 30.19
CA ASP A 500 -11.39 8.87 29.24
C ASP A 500 -11.47 7.33 29.29
N GLN A 501 -12.61 6.80 29.74
CA GLN A 501 -12.82 5.38 30.01
C GLN A 501 -12.79 4.55 28.71
N ASP A 502 -13.36 5.07 27.63
CA ASP A 502 -13.49 4.35 26.34
C ASP A 502 -12.11 4.10 25.70
N LYS A 503 -11.23 5.10 25.76
CA LYS A 503 -9.86 4.97 25.24
C LYS A 503 -9.02 3.95 26.01
N ASN A 504 -9.27 3.83 27.32
CA ASN A 504 -8.57 2.86 28.15
C ASN A 504 -9.00 1.42 27.83
N GLU A 505 -10.31 1.21 27.64
CA GLU A 505 -10.85 -0.09 27.21
C GLU A 505 -10.30 -0.49 25.84
N LEU A 506 -10.34 0.40 24.86
CA LEU A 506 -9.78 0.14 23.52
C LEU A 506 -8.30 -0.25 23.57
N LEU A 507 -7.50 0.46 24.37
CA LEU A 507 -6.07 0.20 24.47
C LEU A 507 -5.76 -1.13 25.16
N SER A 508 -6.50 -1.46 26.22
CA SER A 508 -6.40 -2.78 26.86
C SER A 508 -6.78 -3.92 25.91
N PHE A 509 -7.81 -3.71 25.07
CA PHE A 509 -8.22 -4.67 24.05
C PHE A 509 -7.13 -4.86 22.99
N LEU A 510 -6.53 -3.78 22.49
CA LEU A 510 -5.44 -3.85 21.51
C LEU A 510 -4.21 -4.57 22.07
N LEU A 511 -3.81 -4.28 23.31
CA LEU A 511 -2.68 -4.95 23.97
C LEU A 511 -2.93 -6.45 24.15
N ALA A 512 -4.10 -6.83 24.64
CA ALA A 512 -4.48 -8.23 24.79
C ALA A 512 -4.51 -8.95 23.44
N THR A 513 -5.01 -8.29 22.39
CA THR A 513 -5.04 -8.82 21.02
C THR A 513 -3.62 -9.03 20.47
N ALA A 514 -2.75 -8.03 20.61
CA ALA A 514 -1.35 -8.12 20.17
C ALA A 514 -0.60 -9.26 20.89
N LEU A 515 -0.85 -9.45 22.19
CA LEU A 515 -0.28 -10.55 22.96
C LEU A 515 -0.79 -11.92 22.47
N ILE A 516 -2.10 -12.08 22.27
CA ILE A 516 -2.68 -13.35 21.79
C ILE A 516 -2.16 -13.69 20.38
N LEU A 517 -2.12 -12.71 19.48
CA LEU A 517 -1.55 -12.88 18.14
C LEU A 517 -0.06 -13.20 18.19
N GLY A 518 0.68 -12.53 19.08
CA GLY A 518 2.09 -12.81 19.33
C GLY A 518 2.35 -14.27 19.69
N ILE A 519 1.61 -14.78 20.68
CA ILE A 519 1.73 -16.17 21.11
C ILE A 519 1.34 -17.12 19.97
N TYR A 520 0.27 -16.80 19.23
CA TYR A 520 -0.17 -17.61 18.09
C TYR A 520 0.93 -17.73 17.02
N PHE A 521 1.45 -16.60 16.55
CA PHE A 521 2.42 -16.58 15.45
C PHE A 521 3.79 -17.13 15.83
N THR A 522 4.19 -16.99 17.11
CA THR A 522 5.45 -17.56 17.64
C THR A 522 5.58 -19.05 17.30
N PHE A 523 4.53 -19.85 17.54
CA PHE A 523 4.57 -21.29 17.21
C PHE A 523 4.11 -21.59 15.78
N PHE A 524 3.20 -20.78 15.21
CA PHE A 524 2.77 -20.94 13.83
C PHE A 524 3.95 -20.89 12.85
N CYS A 525 4.84 -19.91 13.03
CA CYS A 525 6.00 -19.74 12.17
C CYS A 525 7.03 -20.87 12.35
N GLU A 526 7.26 -21.36 13.56
CA GLU A 526 8.11 -22.54 13.81
C GLU A 526 7.61 -23.78 13.06
N ILE A 527 6.31 -24.08 13.18
CA ILE A 527 5.69 -25.23 12.52
C ILE A 527 5.78 -25.06 10.99
N SER A 528 5.46 -23.87 10.47
CA SER A 528 5.52 -23.61 9.02
C SER A 528 6.94 -23.81 8.50
N THR A 529 7.92 -23.24 9.20
CA THR A 529 9.33 -23.25 8.79
C THR A 529 9.91 -24.66 8.80
N TYR A 530 9.59 -25.47 9.82
CA TYR A 530 10.03 -26.86 9.86
C TYR A 530 9.66 -27.62 8.59
N TRP A 531 8.39 -27.56 8.18
CA TRP A 531 7.91 -28.26 6.98
C TRP A 531 8.42 -27.63 5.69
N SER A 532 8.51 -26.30 5.61
CA SER A 532 9.07 -25.62 4.43
C SER A 532 10.56 -25.94 4.23
N GLN A 533 11.34 -26.05 5.31
CA GLN A 533 12.73 -26.50 5.24
C GLN A 533 12.82 -27.97 4.82
N ALA A 534 11.99 -28.84 5.41
CA ALA A 534 11.93 -30.25 5.02
C ALA A 534 11.54 -30.43 3.55
N TYR A 535 10.62 -29.62 3.03
CA TYR A 535 10.28 -29.60 1.61
C TYR A 535 11.44 -29.12 0.75
N LYS A 536 12.12 -28.03 1.14
CA LYS A 536 13.28 -27.50 0.44
C LYS A 536 14.45 -28.51 0.36
N ASP A 537 14.62 -29.34 1.38
CA ASP A 537 15.61 -30.43 1.39
C ASP A 537 15.36 -31.49 0.31
N THR A 538 14.12 -31.63 -0.17
CA THR A 538 13.77 -32.64 -1.19
C THR A 538 14.02 -32.20 -2.62
N TYR A 539 14.37 -30.93 -2.87
CA TYR A 539 14.69 -30.44 -4.21
C TYR A 539 15.97 -31.10 -4.72
N SER A 540 15.84 -32.18 -5.49
CA SER A 540 16.95 -32.79 -6.20
C SER A 540 16.90 -32.41 -7.69
N GLN A 541 18.02 -31.91 -8.22
CA GLN A 541 18.18 -31.61 -9.64
C GLN A 541 18.78 -32.85 -10.31
N HIS A 542 17.96 -33.62 -11.02
CA HIS A 542 18.46 -34.71 -11.85
C HIS A 542 18.57 -34.23 -13.30
N ARG A 543 19.78 -34.28 -13.87
CA ARG A 543 20.00 -34.02 -15.30
C ARG A 543 20.10 -35.36 -16.02
N ALA A 544 19.09 -35.71 -16.81
CA ALA A 544 19.15 -36.90 -17.66
C ALA A 544 20.21 -36.69 -18.76
N PRO A 545 20.95 -37.73 -19.19
CA PRO A 545 21.89 -37.61 -20.31
C PRO A 545 21.16 -37.11 -21.56
N GLY A 546 21.62 -35.99 -22.14
CA GLY A 546 21.02 -35.38 -23.34
C GLY A 546 19.98 -34.28 -23.09
N GLN A 547 19.63 -33.96 -21.83
CA GLN A 547 18.75 -32.82 -21.50
C GLN A 547 19.56 -31.61 -20.97
N THR A 548 19.32 -30.44 -21.55
CA THR A 548 19.97 -29.17 -21.15
C THR A 548 19.46 -28.63 -19.81
N LEU A 549 18.18 -28.87 -19.50
CA LEU A 549 17.51 -28.44 -18.26
C LEU A 549 17.38 -29.60 -17.26
N PRO A 550 17.68 -29.39 -15.97
CA PRO A 550 17.48 -30.40 -14.93
C PRO A 550 15.98 -30.63 -14.65
N ILE A 551 15.57 -31.89 -14.48
CA ILE A 551 14.24 -32.23 -13.97
C ILE A 551 14.29 -32.10 -12.45
N ILE A 552 13.39 -31.28 -11.91
CA ILE A 552 13.28 -31.04 -10.47
C ILE A 552 12.20 -31.97 -9.91
N TYR A 553 12.61 -32.91 -9.06
CA TYR A 553 11.69 -33.72 -8.27
C TYR A 553 11.56 -33.10 -6.89
N SER A 554 10.34 -32.91 -6.39
CA SER A 554 10.07 -32.43 -5.02
C SER A 554 8.89 -33.18 -4.43
N ARG A 555 8.94 -33.42 -3.11
CA ARG A 555 7.87 -34.12 -2.40
C ARG A 555 6.79 -33.13 -1.98
N LEU A 556 5.83 -32.86 -2.87
CA LEU A 556 4.70 -31.94 -2.64
C LEU A 556 3.88 -32.25 -1.38
N ASP A 557 3.87 -33.50 -0.91
CA ASP A 557 3.21 -33.88 0.33
C ASP A 557 3.73 -33.13 1.55
N LEU A 558 5.00 -32.72 1.59
CA LEU A 558 5.55 -32.00 2.73
C LEU A 558 4.93 -30.60 2.87
N GLU A 559 4.64 -29.93 1.76
CA GLU A 559 3.89 -28.66 1.76
C GLU A 559 2.42 -28.88 2.15
N ARG A 560 1.83 -30.01 1.78
CA ARG A 560 0.47 -30.35 2.23
C ARG A 560 0.44 -30.66 3.73
N PHE A 561 1.43 -31.42 4.24
CA PHE A 561 1.60 -31.65 5.68
C PHE A 561 1.80 -30.33 6.43
N ARG A 562 2.57 -29.38 5.88
CA ARG A 562 2.66 -28.02 6.43
C ARG A 562 1.28 -27.42 6.63
N GLY A 563 0.47 -27.37 5.57
CA GLY A 563 -0.88 -26.82 5.62
C GLY A 563 -1.78 -27.54 6.66
N VAL A 564 -1.75 -28.87 6.70
CA VAL A 564 -2.55 -29.66 7.67
C VAL A 564 -2.10 -29.40 9.11
N TRP A 565 -0.80 -29.38 9.38
CA TRP A 565 -0.28 -29.10 10.72
C TRP A 565 -0.57 -27.68 11.19
N LEU A 566 -0.51 -26.70 10.28
CA LEU A 566 -0.88 -25.32 10.58
C LEU A 566 -2.36 -25.22 10.94
N ILE A 567 -3.25 -25.86 10.19
CA ILE A 567 -4.69 -25.89 10.49
C ILE A 567 -4.96 -26.60 11.83
N ASN A 568 -4.29 -27.73 12.09
CA ASN A 568 -4.41 -28.46 13.36
C ASN A 568 -3.94 -27.61 14.54
N TYR A 569 -2.84 -26.88 14.38
CA TYR A 569 -2.38 -25.92 15.37
C TYR A 569 -3.38 -24.79 15.60
N THR A 570 -3.98 -24.22 14.55
CA THR A 570 -5.01 -23.18 14.68
C THR A 570 -6.26 -23.71 15.41
N LEU A 571 -6.72 -24.93 15.08
CA LEU A 571 -7.82 -25.61 15.77
C LEU A 571 -7.51 -25.77 17.27
N PHE A 572 -6.32 -26.27 17.57
CA PHE A 572 -5.86 -26.45 18.94
C PHE A 572 -5.78 -25.12 19.70
N PHE A 573 -5.14 -24.10 19.11
CA PHE A 573 -4.92 -22.81 19.73
C PHE A 573 -6.25 -22.12 20.09
N VAL A 574 -7.20 -22.07 19.16
CA VAL A 574 -8.51 -21.47 19.41
C VAL A 574 -9.31 -22.26 20.46
N SER A 575 -9.18 -23.59 20.48
CA SER A 575 -9.80 -24.42 21.52
C SER A 575 -9.22 -24.14 22.90
N VAL A 576 -7.89 -24.02 23.01
CA VAL A 576 -7.21 -23.67 24.26
C VAL A 576 -7.58 -22.26 24.70
N LEU A 577 -7.63 -21.29 23.79
CA LEU A 577 -8.06 -19.92 24.09
C LEU A 577 -9.48 -19.90 24.68
N ALA A 578 -10.41 -20.66 24.08
CA ALA A 578 -11.76 -20.81 24.60
C ALA A 578 -11.78 -21.44 26.01
N LEU A 579 -10.97 -22.47 26.27
CA LEU A 579 -10.84 -23.11 27.59
C LEU A 579 -10.25 -22.16 28.64
N VAL A 580 -9.20 -21.42 28.28
CA VAL A 580 -8.56 -20.42 29.17
C VAL A 580 -9.56 -19.32 29.52
N ASN A 581 -10.37 -18.87 28.55
CA ASN A 581 -11.43 -17.92 28.85
C ASN A 581 -12.50 -18.53 29.78
N LEU A 582 -12.90 -19.79 29.57
CA LEU A 582 -13.89 -20.45 30.43
C LEU A 582 -13.42 -20.69 31.87
N GLN A 583 -12.15 -21.03 32.05
CA GLN A 583 -11.61 -21.43 33.35
C GLN A 583 -10.98 -20.27 34.13
N LYS A 584 -10.18 -19.41 33.46
CA LYS A 584 -9.36 -18.39 34.11
C LYS A 584 -9.87 -16.96 33.89
N ILE A 585 -10.04 -16.52 32.64
CA ILE A 585 -10.30 -15.10 32.33
C ILE A 585 -11.75 -14.70 32.57
N LYS A 586 -12.70 -15.56 32.17
CA LYS A 586 -14.16 -15.39 32.30
C LYS A 586 -14.68 -14.07 31.73
N SER A 587 -14.10 -13.60 30.63
CA SER A 587 -14.49 -12.36 29.94
C SER A 587 -15.60 -12.63 28.91
N ALA A 588 -16.67 -11.83 28.96
CA ALA A 588 -17.77 -11.89 27.99
C ALA A 588 -17.31 -11.46 26.59
N ALA A 589 -16.54 -10.36 26.50
CA ALA A 589 -16.00 -9.87 25.23
C ALA A 589 -15.07 -10.91 24.57
N LEU A 590 -14.15 -11.49 25.35
CA LEU A 590 -13.29 -12.57 24.85
C LEU A 590 -14.10 -13.82 24.49
N GLY A 591 -15.24 -14.04 25.13
CA GLY A 591 -16.19 -15.11 24.79
C GLY A 591 -16.80 -14.93 23.40
N VAL A 592 -17.31 -13.74 23.09
CA VAL A 592 -17.84 -13.40 21.75
C VAL A 592 -16.75 -13.60 20.69
N VAL A 593 -15.55 -13.05 20.93
CA VAL A 593 -14.41 -13.17 20.00
C VAL A 593 -14.00 -14.63 19.82
N SER A 594 -13.93 -15.42 20.89
CA SER A 594 -13.56 -16.84 20.82
C SER A 594 -14.59 -17.66 20.04
N VAL A 595 -15.89 -17.37 20.15
CA VAL A 595 -16.92 -18.02 19.32
C VAL A 595 -16.76 -17.64 17.86
N GLY A 596 -16.54 -16.35 17.56
CA GLY A 596 -16.28 -15.88 16.20
C GLY A 596 -15.07 -16.57 15.57
N LEU A 597 -13.96 -16.67 16.31
CA LEU A 597 -12.76 -17.41 15.89
C LEU A 597 -13.04 -18.90 15.71
N ASN A 598 -13.84 -19.52 16.59
CA ASN A 598 -14.21 -20.93 16.47
C ASN A 598 -14.97 -21.20 15.15
N ILE A 599 -15.94 -20.35 14.80
CA ILE A 599 -16.67 -20.42 13.53
C ILE A 599 -15.72 -20.22 12.35
N ALA A 600 -14.85 -19.21 12.40
CA ALA A 600 -13.92 -18.92 11.31
C ALA A 600 -12.95 -20.08 11.05
N VAL A 601 -12.38 -20.66 12.12
CA VAL A 601 -11.46 -21.80 12.01
C VAL A 601 -12.18 -23.08 11.57
N LEU A 602 -13.43 -23.27 11.99
CA LEU A 602 -14.27 -24.35 11.49
C LEU A 602 -14.44 -24.25 9.97
N LEU A 603 -14.82 -23.07 9.44
CA LEU A 603 -14.95 -22.86 8.00
C LEU A 603 -13.61 -23.01 7.26
N LEU A 604 -12.51 -22.53 7.85
CA LEU A 604 -11.16 -22.71 7.31
C LEU A 604 -10.80 -24.19 7.18
N PHE A 605 -11.10 -24.99 8.20
CA PHE A 605 -10.87 -26.43 8.19
C PHE A 605 -11.71 -27.13 7.12
N LEU A 606 -13.00 -26.80 7.00
CA LEU A 606 -13.89 -27.42 6.01
C LEU A 606 -13.49 -27.11 4.56
N THR A 607 -12.96 -25.91 4.32
CA THR A 607 -12.60 -25.46 2.96
C THR A 607 -11.19 -25.87 2.58
N LEU A 608 -10.19 -25.50 3.39
CA LEU A 608 -8.78 -25.77 3.09
C LEU A 608 -8.29 -27.08 3.71
N GLY A 609 -8.66 -27.36 4.96
CA GLY A 609 -8.19 -28.53 5.71
C GLY A 609 -8.58 -29.85 5.06
N LEU A 610 -9.87 -30.02 4.76
CA LEU A 610 -10.38 -31.22 4.07
C LEU A 610 -9.75 -31.38 2.68
N THR A 611 -9.59 -30.28 1.92
CA THR A 611 -8.94 -30.32 0.61
C THR A 611 -7.50 -30.82 0.69
N LEU A 612 -6.72 -30.33 1.66
CA LEU A 612 -5.34 -30.79 1.86
C LEU A 612 -5.26 -32.26 2.29
N LEU A 613 -6.18 -32.70 3.15
CA LEU A 613 -6.30 -34.09 3.57
C LEU A 613 -6.66 -35.02 2.40
N HIS A 614 -7.59 -34.59 1.55
CA HIS A 614 -7.96 -35.32 0.33
C HIS A 614 -6.78 -35.45 -0.64
N GLN A 615 -6.00 -34.38 -0.85
CA GLN A 615 -4.81 -34.43 -1.71
C GLN A 615 -3.71 -35.37 -1.18
N LEU A 616 -3.49 -35.41 0.14
CA LEU A 616 -2.55 -36.34 0.76
C LEU A 616 -2.98 -37.79 0.61
N GLN A 617 -4.28 -38.03 0.74
CA GLN A 617 -4.90 -39.33 0.49
C GLN A 617 -4.75 -39.75 -0.97
N ASP A 618 -5.05 -38.87 -1.93
CA ASP A 618 -4.91 -39.17 -3.36
C ASP A 618 -3.47 -39.57 -3.70
N SER A 619 -2.48 -38.90 -3.12
CA SER A 619 -1.07 -39.27 -3.28
C SER A 619 -0.72 -40.63 -2.67
N TYR A 620 -1.44 -41.08 -1.65
CA TYR A 620 -1.26 -42.42 -1.07
C TYR A 620 -1.97 -43.50 -1.88
N LEU A 621 -3.21 -43.26 -2.35
CA LEU A 621 -3.99 -44.25 -3.10
C LEU A 621 -3.51 -44.41 -4.54
N ASN A 622 -3.10 -43.31 -5.19
CA ASN A 622 -2.64 -43.29 -6.58
C ASN A 622 -1.11 -43.31 -6.66
N GLN A 623 -0.48 -44.21 -5.89
CA GLN A 623 0.97 -44.37 -5.93
C GLN A 623 1.39 -45.00 -7.26
N ALA A 624 1.94 -44.20 -8.17
CA ALA A 624 2.49 -44.70 -9.43
C ALA A 624 3.70 -45.61 -9.17
N VAL A 625 3.83 -46.70 -9.94
CA VAL A 625 4.94 -47.67 -9.85
C VAL A 625 6.32 -47.01 -10.01
N HIS A 626 6.39 -45.80 -10.59
CA HIS A 626 7.61 -45.01 -10.80
C HIS A 626 7.67 -43.69 -10.00
N SER A 627 6.92 -43.55 -8.90
CA SER A 627 7.04 -42.36 -8.04
C SER A 627 8.41 -42.34 -7.34
N TYR A 628 9.22 -41.30 -7.55
CA TYR A 628 10.53 -41.10 -6.91
C TYR A 628 10.48 -41.02 -5.37
N PHE A 629 9.30 -40.81 -4.79
CA PHE A 629 9.10 -40.70 -3.35
C PHE A 629 8.07 -41.73 -2.87
N TYR A 630 8.34 -42.34 -1.72
CA TYR A 630 7.42 -43.24 -1.04
C TYR A 630 6.35 -42.45 -0.25
N HIS A 631 5.07 -42.75 -0.51
CA HIS A 631 3.94 -42.20 0.22
C HIS A 631 3.53 -43.17 1.34
N GLY A 632 3.77 -42.78 2.61
CA GLY A 632 3.55 -43.66 3.75
C GLY A 632 2.12 -43.62 4.31
N PRO A 633 1.75 -44.54 5.21
CA PRO A 633 0.42 -44.61 5.81
C PRO A 633 0.03 -43.33 6.60
N PHE A 634 1.01 -42.52 7.01
CA PHE A 634 0.76 -41.24 7.68
C PHE A 634 0.04 -40.22 6.79
N ASN A 635 0.16 -40.32 5.45
CA ASN A 635 -0.62 -39.53 4.51
C ASN A 635 -2.13 -39.69 4.71
N LEU A 636 -2.57 -40.88 5.15
CA LEU A 636 -3.95 -41.15 5.53
C LEU A 636 -4.19 -40.91 7.03
N GLY A 637 -3.26 -41.35 7.88
CA GLY A 637 -3.40 -41.29 9.34
C GLY A 637 -3.60 -39.88 9.91
N ILE A 638 -2.99 -38.85 9.30
CA ILE A 638 -3.12 -37.47 9.75
C ILE A 638 -4.57 -36.96 9.75
N ARG A 639 -5.44 -37.52 8.89
CA ARG A 639 -6.89 -37.20 8.85
C ARG A 639 -7.55 -37.37 10.21
N TYR A 640 -7.28 -38.48 10.90
CA TYR A 640 -7.89 -38.77 12.21
C TYR A 640 -7.33 -37.88 13.33
N VAL A 641 -6.06 -37.49 13.23
CA VAL A 641 -5.47 -36.49 14.13
C VAL A 641 -6.19 -35.15 13.97
N SER A 642 -6.41 -34.71 12.73
CA SER A 642 -7.13 -33.47 12.44
C SER A 642 -8.58 -33.50 12.92
N LEU A 643 -9.26 -34.66 12.81
CA LEU A 643 -10.60 -34.85 13.38
C LEU A 643 -10.62 -34.76 14.90
N GLY A 644 -9.58 -35.23 15.58
CA GLY A 644 -9.42 -35.04 17.03
C GLY A 644 -9.37 -33.56 17.42
N PHE A 645 -8.61 -32.75 16.69
CA PHE A 645 -8.56 -31.30 16.91
C PHE A 645 -9.88 -30.60 16.55
N LEU A 646 -10.56 -31.03 15.48
CA LEU A 646 -11.89 -30.54 15.13
C LEU A 646 -12.90 -30.84 16.24
N ALA A 647 -12.90 -32.06 16.78
CA ALA A 647 -13.78 -32.44 17.87
C ALA A 647 -13.52 -31.59 19.12
N LEU A 648 -12.25 -31.33 19.44
CA LEU A 648 -11.88 -30.42 20.53
C LEU A 648 -12.42 -28.99 20.29
N LEU A 649 -12.31 -28.47 19.07
CA LEU A 649 -12.86 -27.15 18.70
C LEU A 649 -14.37 -27.09 18.92
N LEU A 650 -15.11 -28.11 18.45
CA LEU A 650 -16.56 -28.17 18.57
C LEU A 650 -17.03 -28.30 20.03
N VAL A 651 -16.33 -29.12 20.82
CA VAL A 651 -16.64 -29.29 22.26
C VAL A 651 -16.40 -27.98 23.01
N THR A 652 -15.26 -27.34 22.79
CA THR A 652 -14.91 -26.09 23.49
C THR A 652 -15.82 -24.93 23.09
N GLY A 653 -16.17 -24.79 21.81
CA GLY A 653 -17.14 -23.79 21.36
C GLY A 653 -18.56 -24.05 21.88
N GLY A 654 -18.99 -25.31 21.93
CA GLY A 654 -20.27 -25.70 22.54
C GLY A 654 -20.34 -25.41 24.05
N LEU A 655 -19.25 -25.64 24.78
CA LEU A 655 -19.14 -25.29 26.20
C LEU A 655 -19.18 -23.77 26.41
N LEU A 656 -18.54 -23.02 25.52
CA LEU A 656 -18.51 -21.57 25.57
C LEU A 656 -19.92 -20.98 25.41
N LEU A 657 -20.69 -21.44 24.43
CA LEU A 657 -22.07 -21.00 24.22
C LEU A 657 -22.98 -21.23 25.41
N ARG A 658 -22.82 -22.35 26.12
CA ARG A 658 -23.64 -22.66 27.30
C ARG A 658 -23.33 -21.76 28.51
N LYS A 659 -22.10 -21.29 28.63
CA LYS A 659 -21.61 -20.61 29.85
C LYS A 659 -21.49 -19.09 29.72
N SER A 660 -21.39 -18.53 28.53
CA SER A 660 -20.98 -17.13 28.33
C SER A 660 -22.12 -16.12 28.14
N GLY A 661 -23.40 -16.52 28.26
CA GLY A 661 -24.53 -15.59 28.16
C GLY A 661 -24.61 -14.85 26.82
N LEU A 662 -24.17 -15.50 25.73
CA LEU A 662 -24.11 -14.92 24.39
C LEU A 662 -25.49 -14.67 23.78
N SER A 663 -25.55 -13.79 22.76
CA SER A 663 -26.79 -13.50 22.05
C SER A 663 -27.38 -14.75 21.40
N LYS A 664 -28.71 -14.82 21.33
CA LYS A 664 -29.43 -15.94 20.70
C LYS A 664 -29.01 -16.14 19.25
N ASP A 665 -28.73 -15.07 18.51
CA ASP A 665 -28.31 -15.13 17.11
C ASP A 665 -26.96 -15.82 16.93
N LEU A 666 -25.99 -15.56 17.82
CA LEU A 666 -24.68 -16.24 17.78
C LEU A 666 -24.81 -17.74 18.09
N VAL A 667 -25.71 -18.12 19.00
CA VAL A 667 -26.00 -19.53 19.28
C VAL A 667 -26.60 -20.21 18.05
N VAL A 668 -27.57 -19.57 17.40
CA VAL A 668 -28.18 -20.09 16.16
C VAL A 668 -27.13 -20.23 15.06
N ALA A 669 -26.31 -19.19 14.82
CA ALA A 669 -25.26 -19.21 13.80
C ALA A 669 -24.26 -20.37 14.05
N TYR A 670 -23.80 -20.54 15.28
CA TYR A 670 -22.88 -21.62 15.62
C TYR A 670 -23.48 -23.01 15.42
N GLU A 671 -24.74 -23.21 15.83
CA GLU A 671 -25.45 -24.46 15.60
C GLU A 671 -25.56 -24.78 14.12
N LEU A 672 -25.90 -23.79 13.28
CA LEU A 672 -25.95 -23.96 11.82
C LEU A 672 -24.57 -24.35 11.25
N CYS A 673 -23.50 -23.72 11.72
CA CYS A 673 -22.14 -24.08 11.32
C CYS A 673 -21.78 -25.53 11.71
N ILE A 674 -22.20 -26.01 12.87
CA ILE A 674 -22.01 -27.43 13.26
C ILE A 674 -22.75 -28.35 12.29
N TYR A 675 -24.03 -28.13 12.05
CA TYR A 675 -24.81 -29.01 11.16
C TYR A 675 -24.29 -28.95 9.72
N GLY A 676 -23.80 -27.79 9.26
CA GLY A 676 -23.10 -27.64 7.98
C GLY A 676 -21.77 -28.41 7.94
N ALA A 677 -21.00 -28.35 9.03
CA ALA A 677 -19.73 -29.08 9.14
C ALA A 677 -19.93 -30.60 9.09
N VAL A 678 -20.96 -31.12 9.76
CA VAL A 678 -21.28 -32.55 9.76
C VAL A 678 -21.59 -33.04 8.34
N ILE A 679 -22.47 -32.36 7.60
CA ILE A 679 -22.80 -32.81 6.24
C ILE A 679 -21.62 -32.69 5.28
N TRP A 680 -20.82 -31.64 5.42
CA TRP A 680 -19.61 -31.47 4.61
C TRP A 680 -18.61 -32.59 4.89
N TRP A 681 -18.36 -32.90 6.16
CA TRP A 681 -17.47 -34.00 6.54
C TRP A 681 -18.01 -35.35 6.08
N CYS A 682 -19.29 -35.65 6.29
CA CYS A 682 -19.89 -36.89 5.79
C CYS A 682 -19.79 -37.00 4.27
N SER A 683 -19.90 -35.88 3.54
CA SER A 683 -19.74 -35.85 2.08
C SER A 683 -18.31 -36.18 1.68
N ASP A 684 -17.33 -35.60 2.36
CA ASP A 684 -15.90 -35.88 2.13
C ASP A 684 -15.54 -37.34 2.44
N GLU A 685 -16.04 -37.88 3.55
CA GLU A 685 -15.84 -39.29 3.94
C GLU A 685 -16.50 -40.25 2.93
N LEU A 686 -17.72 -39.94 2.48
CA LEU A 686 -18.40 -40.73 1.44
C LEU A 686 -17.58 -40.77 0.14
N ILE A 687 -17.03 -39.63 -0.30
CA ILE A 687 -16.16 -39.57 -1.49
C ILE A 687 -14.93 -40.47 -1.30
N LEU A 688 -14.29 -40.42 -0.13
CA LEU A 688 -13.17 -41.29 0.23
C LEU A 688 -13.52 -42.78 0.09
N TRP A 689 -14.63 -43.23 0.69
CA TRP A 689 -15.04 -44.63 0.61
C TRP A 689 -15.38 -45.06 -0.81
N MET A 690 -16.07 -44.21 -1.57
CA MET A 690 -16.44 -44.51 -2.96
C MET A 690 -15.23 -44.58 -3.90
N SER A 691 -14.21 -43.74 -3.66
CA SER A 691 -12.93 -43.78 -4.38
C SER A 691 -12.16 -45.07 -4.08
N LYS A 692 -12.13 -45.52 -2.82
CA LYS A 692 -11.48 -46.79 -2.45
C LYS A 692 -12.15 -48.01 -3.08
N LEU A 693 -13.46 -47.96 -3.31
CA LEU A 693 -14.24 -49.01 -3.95
C LEU A 693 -14.14 -48.98 -5.50
N ASN A 694 -13.39 -48.04 -6.09
CA ASN A 694 -13.18 -47.88 -7.53
C ASN A 694 -14.50 -47.69 -8.33
N VAL A 695 -15.51 -47.05 -7.69
CA VAL A 695 -16.82 -46.78 -8.32
C VAL A 695 -16.93 -45.31 -8.71
N ASP A 696 -16.06 -44.87 -9.63
CA ASP A 696 -15.83 -43.46 -9.99
C ASP A 696 -17.04 -42.70 -10.55
N LYS A 697 -18.14 -43.40 -10.84
CA LYS A 697 -19.40 -42.78 -11.32
C LYS A 697 -20.52 -42.78 -10.28
N ALA A 698 -20.43 -43.54 -9.19
CA ALA A 698 -21.53 -43.70 -8.23
C ALA A 698 -21.49 -42.72 -7.05
N TYR A 699 -20.35 -42.06 -6.78
CA TYR A 699 -20.28 -41.10 -5.68
C TYR A 699 -21.23 -39.90 -5.87
N LYS A 700 -21.52 -39.51 -7.12
CA LYS A 700 -22.42 -38.39 -7.44
C LYS A 700 -23.83 -38.61 -6.91
N LEU A 701 -24.43 -39.75 -7.24
CA LEU A 701 -25.75 -40.15 -6.74
C LEU A 701 -25.73 -40.38 -5.22
N SER A 702 -24.65 -41.00 -4.72
CA SER A 702 -24.50 -41.29 -3.29
C SER A 702 -24.45 -40.01 -2.44
N LEU A 703 -23.85 -38.93 -2.95
CA LEU A 703 -23.86 -37.61 -2.30
C LEU A 703 -25.28 -37.02 -2.23
N SER A 704 -26.08 -37.16 -3.29
CA SER A 704 -27.47 -36.68 -3.31
C SER A 704 -28.35 -37.46 -2.30
N ILE A 705 -28.13 -38.77 -2.17
CA ILE A 705 -28.80 -39.61 -1.15
C ILE A 705 -28.37 -39.20 0.27
N LEU A 706 -27.07 -38.97 0.49
CA LEU A 706 -26.54 -38.53 1.78
C LEU A 706 -27.15 -37.18 2.21
N TRP A 707 -27.16 -36.20 1.32
CA TRP A 707 -27.71 -34.89 1.64
C TRP A 707 -29.23 -34.94 1.87
N GLY A 708 -29.98 -35.72 1.09
CA GLY A 708 -31.42 -35.89 1.26
C GLY A 708 -31.79 -36.60 2.57
N SER A 709 -31.08 -37.67 2.92
CA SER A 709 -31.26 -38.38 4.21
C SER A 709 -30.86 -37.50 5.40
N TYR A 710 -29.80 -36.71 5.28
CA TYR A 710 -29.39 -35.75 6.31
C TYR A 710 -30.40 -34.61 6.50
N ALA A 711 -30.99 -34.10 5.41
CA ALA A 711 -32.06 -33.10 5.49
C ALA A 711 -33.27 -33.66 6.25
N LEU A 712 -33.70 -34.90 5.96
CA LEU A 712 -34.77 -35.58 6.70
C LEU A 712 -34.43 -35.70 8.19
N PHE A 713 -33.20 -36.11 8.52
CA PHE A 713 -32.72 -36.18 9.90
C PHE A 713 -32.79 -34.81 10.60
N MET A 714 -32.38 -33.73 9.93
CA MET A 714 -32.46 -32.37 10.48
C MET A 714 -33.91 -31.91 10.73
N VAL A 715 -34.87 -32.29 9.87
CA VAL A 715 -36.30 -32.01 10.10
C VAL A 715 -36.79 -32.71 11.38
N VAL A 716 -36.51 -34.00 11.53
CA VAL A 716 -36.90 -34.79 12.70
C VAL A 716 -36.30 -34.19 13.98
N MET A 717 -35.00 -33.87 13.94
CA MET A 717 -34.30 -33.23 15.06
C MET A 717 -34.84 -31.82 15.37
N GLY A 718 -35.18 -31.03 14.35
CA GLY A 718 -35.76 -29.70 14.50
C GLY A 718 -37.15 -29.71 15.13
N ILE A 719 -37.98 -30.72 14.80
CA ILE A 719 -39.30 -30.94 15.42
C ILE A 719 -39.11 -31.40 16.87
N TRP A 720 -38.28 -32.43 17.10
CA TRP A 720 -38.09 -33.00 18.44
C TRP A 720 -37.52 -31.98 19.44
N LYS A 721 -36.55 -31.16 19.00
CA LYS A 721 -35.93 -30.13 19.84
C LYS A 721 -36.65 -28.77 19.81
N ARG A 722 -37.78 -28.65 19.09
CA ARG A 722 -38.54 -27.40 18.89
C ARG A 722 -37.68 -26.21 18.41
N LYS A 723 -36.76 -26.47 17.48
CA LYS A 723 -35.82 -25.47 16.94
C LYS A 723 -36.21 -25.06 15.51
N PRO A 724 -36.78 -23.85 15.31
CA PRO A 724 -37.28 -23.44 13.99
C PRO A 724 -36.17 -23.31 12.95
N HIS A 725 -34.99 -22.79 13.34
CA HIS A 725 -33.83 -22.63 12.45
C HIS A 725 -33.36 -23.96 11.85
N LEU A 726 -33.38 -25.05 12.61
CA LEU A 726 -33.00 -26.38 12.08
C LEU A 726 -33.97 -26.88 11.01
N ARG A 727 -35.27 -26.62 11.17
CA ARG A 727 -36.27 -26.99 10.17
C ARG A 727 -36.10 -26.18 8.89
N ILE A 728 -35.86 -24.87 9.01
CA ILE A 728 -35.62 -23.98 7.86
C ILE A 728 -34.35 -24.40 7.11
N SER A 729 -33.25 -24.67 7.82
CA SER A 729 -32.01 -25.15 7.19
C SER A 729 -32.15 -26.53 6.55
N ALA A 730 -32.96 -27.41 7.14
CA ALA A 730 -33.27 -28.70 6.55
C ALA A 730 -34.06 -28.58 5.24
N ILE A 731 -35.07 -27.71 5.20
CA ILE A 731 -35.84 -27.40 3.99
C ILE A 731 -34.91 -26.81 2.92
N PHE A 732 -34.05 -25.87 3.30
CA PHE A 732 -33.07 -25.26 2.40
C PHE A 732 -32.11 -26.30 1.81
N LEU A 733 -31.54 -27.17 2.65
CA LEU A 733 -30.66 -28.25 2.19
C LEU A 733 -31.43 -29.21 1.27
N PHE A 734 -32.65 -29.60 1.64
CA PHE A 734 -33.50 -30.47 0.81
C PHE A 734 -33.78 -29.84 -0.57
N SER A 735 -34.07 -28.54 -0.62
CA SER A 735 -34.24 -27.81 -1.88
C SER A 735 -32.95 -27.82 -2.72
N ILE A 736 -31.78 -27.62 -2.11
CA ILE A 736 -30.48 -27.74 -2.82
C ILE A 736 -30.26 -29.15 -3.35
N THR A 737 -30.61 -30.19 -2.58
CA THR A 737 -30.46 -31.59 -3.03
C THR A 737 -31.31 -31.92 -4.21
N LEU A 738 -32.58 -31.50 -4.19
CA LEU A 738 -33.48 -31.65 -5.32
C LEU A 738 -32.92 -30.90 -6.52
N LEU A 739 -32.53 -29.63 -6.35
CA LEU A 739 -31.98 -28.82 -7.42
C LEU A 739 -30.72 -29.46 -8.04
N LYS A 740 -29.78 -29.97 -7.23
CA LYS A 740 -28.58 -30.67 -7.69
C LYS A 740 -28.94 -31.95 -8.46
N LEU A 741 -29.86 -32.75 -7.92
CA LEU A 741 -30.33 -33.97 -8.56
C LEU A 741 -30.94 -33.65 -9.95
N PHE A 742 -31.71 -32.57 -10.07
CA PHE A 742 -32.32 -32.13 -11.33
C PHE A 742 -31.37 -31.43 -12.31
N LEU A 743 -30.41 -30.62 -11.83
CA LEU A 743 -29.54 -29.82 -12.70
C LEU A 743 -28.24 -30.52 -13.08
N TYR A 744 -27.68 -31.35 -12.20
CA TYR A 744 -26.36 -31.94 -12.36
C TYR A 744 -26.43 -33.46 -12.59
N ASP A 745 -27.26 -34.17 -11.80
CA ASP A 745 -27.37 -35.63 -11.92
C ASP A 745 -28.22 -36.03 -13.15
N ILE A 746 -29.25 -35.26 -13.50
CA ILE A 746 -30.08 -35.42 -14.71
C ILE A 746 -29.43 -34.83 -15.97
N ALA A 747 -28.41 -33.96 -15.86
CA ALA A 747 -27.81 -33.29 -17.02
C ALA A 747 -27.07 -34.22 -18.00
N HIS A 748 -26.77 -35.46 -17.58
CA HIS A 748 -26.18 -36.51 -18.42
C HIS A 748 -27.24 -37.39 -19.11
N LEU A 749 -28.53 -37.13 -18.91
CA LEU A 749 -29.62 -37.76 -19.66
C LEU A 749 -29.74 -37.13 -21.05
N ASN A 750 -30.22 -37.93 -22.02
CA ASN A 750 -30.45 -37.49 -23.40
C ASN A 750 -31.36 -36.24 -23.47
N THR A 751 -31.23 -35.48 -24.56
CA THR A 751 -31.76 -34.12 -24.75
C THR A 751 -33.27 -33.97 -24.51
N ILE A 752 -34.05 -35.03 -24.71
CA ILE A 752 -35.52 -35.00 -24.61
C ILE A 752 -36.02 -35.03 -23.15
N PRO A 753 -35.64 -36.00 -22.29
CA PRO A 753 -35.99 -35.98 -20.86
C PRO A 753 -35.55 -34.70 -20.14
N LYS A 754 -34.39 -34.15 -20.53
CA LYS A 754 -33.84 -32.91 -19.98
C LYS A 754 -34.76 -31.71 -20.21
N THR A 755 -35.30 -31.55 -21.43
CA THR A 755 -36.21 -30.45 -21.78
C THR A 755 -37.55 -30.53 -21.03
N ILE A 756 -38.11 -31.73 -20.89
CA ILE A 756 -39.39 -31.93 -20.18
C ILE A 756 -39.27 -31.58 -18.69
N ILE A 757 -38.16 -31.96 -18.06
CA ILE A 757 -37.88 -31.67 -16.65
C ILE A 757 -37.62 -30.17 -16.42
N PHE A 758 -36.94 -29.48 -17.34
CA PHE A 758 -36.73 -28.02 -17.25
C PHE A 758 -38.03 -27.21 -17.38
N ILE A 759 -38.94 -27.63 -18.27
CA ILE A 759 -40.25 -27.01 -18.42
C ILE A 759 -41.10 -27.24 -17.17
N ALA A 760 -41.12 -28.47 -16.64
CA ALA A 760 -41.82 -28.78 -15.40
C ALA A 760 -41.28 -27.98 -14.20
N LEU A 761 -39.96 -27.75 -14.14
CA LEU A 761 -39.31 -26.94 -13.09
C LEU A 761 -39.65 -25.44 -13.22
N GLY A 762 -39.66 -24.90 -14.44
CA GLY A 762 -40.08 -23.51 -14.69
C GLY A 762 -41.54 -23.27 -14.28
N ILE A 763 -42.41 -24.24 -14.55
CA ILE A 763 -43.82 -24.22 -14.13
C ILE A 763 -43.93 -24.34 -12.61
N LEU A 764 -43.17 -25.24 -11.98
CA LEU A 764 -43.15 -25.41 -10.52
C LEU A 764 -42.69 -24.14 -9.79
N LEU A 765 -41.65 -23.47 -10.28
CA LEU A 765 -41.15 -22.21 -9.70
C LEU A 765 -42.14 -21.05 -9.87
N LEU A 766 -42.87 -20.99 -10.99
CA LEU A 766 -43.97 -20.04 -11.17
C LEU A 766 -45.12 -20.31 -10.20
N ILE A 767 -45.45 -21.58 -9.96
CA ILE A 767 -46.48 -21.97 -8.99
C ILE A 767 -46.03 -21.62 -7.56
N VAL A 768 -44.78 -21.88 -7.17
CA VAL A 768 -44.24 -21.52 -5.85
C VAL A 768 -44.20 -20.00 -5.66
N SER A 769 -43.78 -19.25 -6.67
CA SER A 769 -43.79 -17.78 -6.67
C SER A 769 -45.21 -17.23 -6.51
N PHE A 770 -46.17 -17.80 -7.24
CA PHE A 770 -47.59 -17.47 -7.12
C PHE A 770 -48.17 -17.82 -5.74
N LEU A 771 -47.82 -18.98 -5.17
CA LEU A 771 -48.24 -19.40 -3.83
C LEU A 771 -47.66 -18.47 -2.74
N TYR A 772 -46.40 -18.05 -2.87
CA TYR A 772 -45.77 -17.11 -1.95
C TYR A 772 -46.45 -15.73 -1.98
N ILE A 773 -46.81 -15.24 -3.17
CA ILE A 773 -47.55 -13.98 -3.34
C ILE A 773 -48.98 -14.10 -2.80
N LYS A 774 -49.64 -15.25 -3.01
CA LYS A 774 -51.03 -15.48 -2.62
C LYS A 774 -51.22 -15.74 -1.12
N TYR A 775 -50.24 -16.33 -0.44
CA TYR A 775 -50.31 -16.67 0.98
C TYR A 775 -49.40 -15.80 1.88
N LYS A 776 -48.89 -14.69 1.33
CA LYS A 776 -48.02 -13.74 2.04
C LYS A 776 -48.60 -13.28 3.38
N ASP A 777 -49.89 -12.96 3.40
CA ASP A 777 -50.58 -12.46 4.59
C ASP A 777 -50.79 -13.53 5.68
N TRP A 778 -50.77 -14.81 5.32
CA TRP A 778 -50.88 -15.94 6.26
C TRP A 778 -49.52 -16.31 6.85
N ILE A 779 -48.45 -16.20 6.06
CA ILE A 779 -47.05 -16.46 6.48
C ILE A 779 -46.54 -15.35 7.41
N GLU A 780 -46.94 -14.09 7.19
CA GLU A 780 -46.59 -12.97 8.08
C GLU A 780 -47.27 -13.08 9.47
N GLN A 781 -48.42 -13.75 9.58
CA GLN A 781 -49.12 -13.95 10.86
C GLN A 781 -48.52 -15.08 11.73
N ASP A 782 -47.88 -16.08 11.13
CA ASP A 782 -47.20 -17.18 11.85
C ASP A 782 -45.76 -16.82 12.28
N LEU A 783 -45.16 -15.77 11.71
CA LEU A 783 -43.86 -15.23 12.10
C LEU A 783 -43.94 -14.19 13.24
N LEU A 784 -45.14 -13.72 13.55
CA LEU A 784 -45.43 -12.74 14.63
C LEU A 784 -45.93 -13.41 15.94
N LYS A 785 -45.89 -14.74 16.03
CA LYS A 785 -46.05 -15.52 17.28
C LYS A 785 -44.78 -16.28 17.59
#